data_AF-S4RB53-F1
#
_entry.id   AF-S4RB53-F1
#
_cell.length_a   1.000
_cell.length_b   1.000
_cell.length_c   1.000
_cell.angle_alpha   90.00
_cell.angle_beta   90.00
_cell.angle_gamma   90.00
#
_symmetry.space_group_name_H-M   'P 1'
#
loop_
_entity.id
_entity.type
_entity.pdbx_description
1 polymer ?
#
loop_
_entity_poly.entity_id
_entity_poly.type
_entity_poly.pdbx_seq_one_letter_code
_entity_poly.pdbx_strand_id
1 'polypeptide(L)'
;TEMSKSKESRTFNISVVGLSGTEKDKGASGIGKSCLCNRFIRPKADDYHTDHITILSQIDFSGRVVNNDHFLYWGKTTKTTEEGQDCVFNVVEQTEFIDDATYQAHRISVPQHYIKRAAATRLASAEKLMYICTDQLGIEHDFEQQPMPDGKLIIDGFLLCVDVSQVAQRSMADQLKFTDKLFVQLNKSKKPILLIATKCDRADEQFLKDVQAFASSKKVNLPLLETSAQENINVSFAFMLLAQMIDKLKGKQKSIPYCEAAKQAKEFTQATTQKYEALLKHQVRDYHALWNFTRRKMEDFPEYKQMVDTLGLKKAEVSFKEHLRRLKIEHIEQKREEFLQTLPKAFESLVPDLNEIESLSLAEFLPLVQSKREFGVWFVELSDSPWSESRHIDLPNDKRVPLDFLKECGSNSFHSHVQMLQTLRKKAEMKEKFKQLLESSSCIFPGKPWEDVYSLTTIYSKECYQMISEKERIDIYQDIQKHKIEKAKNDQEMLLEHSETFADVDRNEAFNHDKIGEIMQDLEDDLRYKALRFVPAERDALILKHIFFVHHPTKESCFSRLGCVDLQVEQLLSNIVSKVGQRRTENLSDSRGEDKLGVFVFGKDGLGHELSREISRQSTGNKLNINDKNYALDLKVVDGDVAAFTTAMQNPCFNGRPGGYLCAFNSLDSLKCLTECLERMTNVSTGNRKDGLSGNIPIVLLLANHKDVANRTYPLLRQQAQQTANKYQVAFVDSSGDSVLKAFQEAQVKQALVHIATSCHQEVAPPKVIGRSDLTEADLYVTMCVMCGDPFTVDLVLTPFFESCFCTFGQPGQVDSVSLEMFLGAHRKKIKITVMSYHMATLRRDDLTHGHILVYSAKRKASMATMRAFLSDVPDVIPVQLVAITESQNEFFENAVAKELVSEGEHIASEIGGRFCTVPAQSHFYRQTEVFTPFFAEALEKRPLVEEEFCFDPTMNVSSEALNQSGTFSSSSLSDSDDDDCQPPYSPASDETQLLPNMSRSRPMDLEGNSLPVSSASLPHDSERNRKVLPPKPAKPAERLGVSKLDPKLIEKGQCHGPRQTVTAAAESMLPSGGWDPQSLAEPQ
;
A
#
# COMPACT_ATOMS: atom_id res chain seq x y z
N THR A 1 51.91 81.09 25.68
CA THR A 1 51.09 82.32 25.79
C THR A 1 50.81 82.84 24.40
N GLU A 2 49.68 82.46 23.82
CA GLU A 2 49.19 83.01 22.55
C GLU A 2 47.67 83.06 22.63
N MET A 3 47.10 84.26 22.52
CA MET A 3 45.65 84.47 22.58
C MET A 3 45.07 84.30 21.18
N SER A 4 44.60 83.10 20.86
CA SER A 4 43.70 82.89 19.73
C SER A 4 42.47 83.76 19.89
N LYS A 5 42.29 84.76 19.03
CA LYS A 5 41.07 85.59 19.01
C LYS A 5 39.85 84.67 18.90
N SER A 6 38.90 84.80 19.82
CA SER A 6 37.59 84.15 19.69
C SER A 6 36.95 84.58 18.36
N LYS A 7 36.53 83.61 17.52
CA LYS A 7 35.69 83.90 16.35
C LYS A 7 34.36 84.46 16.87
N GLU A 8 34.16 85.78 16.80
CA GLU A 8 32.88 86.39 17.12
C GLU A 8 31.82 85.92 16.12
N SER A 9 30.70 85.40 16.63
CA SER A 9 29.57 84.96 15.80
C SER A 9 28.88 86.17 15.18
N ARG A 10 28.86 86.26 13.84
CA ARG A 10 28.26 87.41 13.14
C ARG A 10 26.74 87.36 13.26
N THR A 11 26.12 88.49 13.59
CA THR A 11 24.66 88.60 13.76
C THR A 11 24.06 89.40 12.61
N PHE A 12 23.08 88.82 11.92
CA PHE A 12 22.37 89.41 10.78
C PHE A 12 20.90 89.62 11.12
N ASN A 13 20.39 90.85 10.97
CA ASN A 13 18.98 91.15 11.20
C ASN A 13 18.26 91.24 9.85
N ILE A 14 17.48 90.21 9.51
CA ILE A 14 16.86 90.05 8.19
C ILE A 14 15.37 90.39 8.24
N SER A 15 14.92 91.25 7.32
CA SER A 15 13.50 91.57 7.15
C SER A 15 12.94 90.92 5.88
N VAL A 16 11.91 90.08 6.04
CA VAL A 16 11.20 89.39 4.94
C VAL A 16 9.97 90.20 4.58
N VAL A 17 9.88 90.60 3.31
CA VAL A 17 8.95 91.64 2.83
C VAL A 17 8.32 91.24 1.50
N GLY A 18 7.14 91.76 1.18
CA GLY A 18 6.45 91.48 -0.09
C GLY A 18 4.95 91.75 0.00
N LEU A 19 4.19 91.33 -1.00
CA LEU A 19 2.74 91.57 -1.05
C LEU A 19 2.03 91.08 0.23
N SER A 20 1.36 92.03 0.91
CA SER A 20 0.68 91.89 2.20
C SER A 20 -0.45 92.90 2.25
N GLY A 21 -1.53 92.60 2.97
CA GLY A 21 -2.74 93.44 3.04
C GLY A 21 -4.00 92.61 3.31
N THR A 22 -5.15 93.15 2.93
CA THR A 22 -6.44 92.44 2.93
C THR A 22 -6.46 91.33 1.86
N GLU A 23 -7.51 90.50 1.84
CA GLU A 23 -7.74 89.54 0.74
C GLU A 23 -7.84 90.24 -0.63
N LYS A 24 -8.37 91.48 -0.69
CA LYS A 24 -8.43 92.28 -1.92
C LYS A 24 -7.04 92.70 -2.43
N ASP A 25 -6.05 92.78 -1.55
CA ASP A 25 -4.67 93.17 -1.90
C ASP A 25 -3.82 91.96 -2.28
N LYS A 26 -3.94 90.84 -1.54
CA LYS A 26 -3.08 89.65 -1.69
C LYS A 26 -3.72 88.47 -2.43
N GLY A 27 -5.02 88.53 -2.73
CA GLY A 27 -5.82 87.38 -3.17
C GLY A 27 -6.07 86.37 -2.05
N ALA A 28 -6.64 85.22 -2.42
CA ALA A 28 -7.06 84.17 -1.48
C ALA A 28 -5.91 83.45 -0.72
N SER A 29 -4.64 83.78 -0.99
CA SER A 29 -3.49 83.18 -0.30
C SER A 29 -2.31 84.15 -0.22
N GLY A 30 -1.74 84.31 0.98
CA GLY A 30 -0.52 85.08 1.19
C GLY A 30 0.70 84.47 0.46
N ILE A 31 1.69 85.29 0.15
CA ILE A 31 2.83 84.91 -0.72
C ILE A 31 3.88 83.96 -0.08
N GLY A 32 3.55 83.32 1.05
CA GLY A 32 4.44 82.36 1.73
C GLY A 32 5.57 82.95 2.58
N LYS A 33 5.57 84.26 2.87
CA LYS A 33 6.61 84.91 3.73
C LYS A 33 6.76 84.20 5.08
N SER A 34 5.64 83.91 5.73
CA SER A 34 5.56 83.27 7.04
C SER A 34 6.17 81.86 7.02
N CYS A 35 5.74 81.02 6.07
CA CYS A 35 6.27 79.67 5.88
C CYS A 35 7.79 79.68 5.59
N LEU A 36 8.28 80.65 4.80
CA LEU A 36 9.71 80.82 4.52
C LEU A 36 10.51 81.17 5.79
N CYS A 37 9.96 82.02 6.67
CA CYS A 37 10.57 82.35 7.96
C CYS A 37 10.52 81.16 8.94
N ASN A 38 9.35 80.53 9.08
CA ASN A 38 9.12 79.35 9.90
C ASN A 38 10.12 78.23 9.54
N ARG A 39 10.17 77.81 8.26
CA ARG A 39 11.10 76.77 7.78
C ARG A 39 12.57 77.14 7.95
N PHE A 40 12.93 78.42 7.94
CA PHE A 40 14.32 78.82 8.17
C PHE A 40 14.73 78.73 9.65
N ILE A 41 13.89 79.24 10.56
CA ILE A 41 14.17 79.20 12.00
C ILE A 41 14.03 77.79 12.55
N ARG A 42 12.94 77.10 12.18
CA ARG A 42 12.57 75.73 12.57
C ARG A 42 12.57 74.82 11.34
N PRO A 43 13.74 74.28 10.94
CA PRO A 43 13.88 73.52 9.69
C PRO A 43 13.30 72.10 9.76
N LYS A 44 13.12 71.54 10.96
CA LYS A 44 12.63 70.16 11.15
C LYS A 44 11.23 69.97 10.55
N ALA A 45 10.91 68.73 10.18
CA ALA A 45 9.63 68.41 9.57
C ALA A 45 8.43 68.67 10.51
N ASP A 46 8.50 68.25 11.77
CA ASP A 46 7.39 68.38 12.73
C ASP A 46 7.24 69.80 13.33
N ASP A 47 8.28 70.65 13.27
CA ASP A 47 8.24 72.04 13.76
C ASP A 47 7.74 73.05 12.67
N TYR A 48 7.38 72.55 11.49
CA TYR A 48 6.98 73.38 10.35
C TYR A 48 5.46 73.47 10.22
N HIS A 49 4.96 74.71 10.14
CA HIS A 49 3.54 75.01 10.02
C HIS A 49 3.23 75.57 8.61
N THR A 50 2.17 75.07 8.00
CA THR A 50 1.64 75.57 6.71
C THR A 50 0.79 76.81 6.88
N ASP A 51 0.06 76.90 7.99
CA ASP A 51 -1.05 77.82 8.17
C ASP A 51 -0.68 78.92 9.18
N HIS A 52 -0.51 80.13 8.64
CA HIS A 52 -0.18 81.33 9.39
C HIS A 52 -1.21 82.41 9.07
N ILE A 53 -2.27 82.50 9.89
CA ILE A 53 -3.35 83.46 9.67
C ILE A 53 -2.85 84.89 9.89
N THR A 54 -3.33 85.82 9.06
CA THR A 54 -3.12 87.28 9.25
C THR A 54 -4.43 88.01 9.53
N ILE A 55 -5.50 87.27 9.82
CA ILE A 55 -6.77 87.79 10.35
C ILE A 55 -6.75 87.39 11.83
N LEU A 56 -6.87 88.37 12.72
CA LEU A 56 -6.63 88.24 14.15
C LEU A 56 -7.64 89.10 14.93
N SER A 57 -8.03 88.65 16.12
CA SER A 57 -8.81 89.50 17.02
C SER A 57 -7.98 90.66 17.53
N GLN A 58 -8.66 91.69 18.05
CA GLN A 58 -8.00 92.80 18.75
C GLN A 58 -7.21 92.32 20.00
N ILE A 59 -7.56 91.17 20.58
CA ILE A 59 -6.84 90.59 21.73
C ILE A 59 -5.50 90.02 21.24
N ASP A 60 -5.52 89.17 20.20
CA ASP A 60 -4.32 88.53 19.64
C ASP A 60 -3.35 89.56 19.07
N PHE A 61 -3.88 90.60 18.42
CA PHE A 61 -3.09 91.71 17.89
C PHE A 61 -2.37 92.51 18.99
N SER A 62 -2.99 92.63 20.17
CA SER A 62 -2.40 93.31 21.33
C SER A 62 -1.58 92.39 22.25
N GLY A 63 -1.68 91.06 22.10
CA GLY A 63 -0.88 90.06 22.82
C GLY A 63 0.62 90.16 22.51
N ARG A 64 1.49 89.72 23.43
CA ARG A 64 2.94 90.05 23.42
C ARG A 64 3.74 89.57 22.21
N VAL A 65 3.22 88.64 21.40
CA VAL A 65 3.86 88.19 20.15
C VAL A 65 3.63 89.20 19.02
N VAL A 66 2.38 89.59 18.78
CA VAL A 66 2.04 90.59 17.74
C VAL A 66 2.32 92.00 18.24
N ASN A 67 2.10 92.27 19.53
CA ASN A 67 2.52 93.45 20.30
C ASN A 67 2.07 94.79 19.71
N ASN A 68 0.89 94.79 19.07
CA ASN A 68 0.34 95.91 18.29
C ASN A 68 1.19 96.31 17.06
N ASP A 69 2.08 95.43 16.59
CA ASP A 69 2.86 95.62 15.38
C ASP A 69 2.25 94.93 14.16
N HIS A 70 2.46 95.50 12.99
CA HIS A 70 2.30 94.81 11.70
C HIS A 70 3.58 94.05 11.26
N PHE A 71 4.35 93.52 12.22
CA PHE A 71 5.47 92.63 11.94
C PHE A 71 5.58 91.53 13.00
N LEU A 72 6.03 90.35 12.57
CA LEU A 72 6.37 89.23 13.45
C LEU A 72 7.88 89.19 13.66
N TYR A 73 8.31 89.01 14.89
CA TYR A 73 9.67 88.54 15.18
C TYR A 73 9.63 87.01 15.14
N TRP A 74 10.36 86.40 14.21
CA TRP A 74 10.38 84.95 14.02
C TRP A 74 11.42 84.24 14.90
N GLY A 75 12.14 84.99 15.73
CA GLY A 75 13.17 84.45 16.62
C GLY A 75 14.59 84.54 16.07
N LYS A 76 15.48 83.89 16.80
CA LYS A 76 16.91 83.76 16.54
C LYS A 76 17.25 82.32 16.16
N THR A 77 18.02 82.14 15.09
CA THR A 77 18.62 80.84 14.71
C THR A 77 20.12 81.03 14.44
N THR A 78 20.90 79.95 14.51
CA THR A 78 22.33 79.95 14.16
C THR A 78 22.56 78.97 13.03
N LYS A 79 23.33 79.37 12.01
CA LYS A 79 23.72 78.54 10.87
C LYS A 79 25.23 78.61 10.71
N THR A 80 25.91 77.45 10.70
CA THR A 80 27.35 77.36 10.46
C THR A 80 27.64 77.38 8.95
N THR A 81 28.64 78.13 8.50
CA THR A 81 29.11 78.12 7.11
C THR A 81 29.90 76.85 6.78
N GLU A 82 30.10 76.58 5.48
CA GLU A 82 31.04 75.57 4.98
C GLU A 82 32.48 75.78 5.52
N GLU A 83 32.84 77.03 5.87
CA GLU A 83 34.14 77.42 6.44
C GLU A 83 34.20 77.29 8.00
N GLY A 84 33.16 76.73 8.63
CA GLY A 84 33.12 76.56 10.08
C GLY A 84 33.07 77.89 10.84
N GLN A 85 32.25 78.84 10.37
CA GLN A 85 31.92 80.07 11.08
C GLN A 85 30.42 80.13 11.38
N ASP A 86 30.06 80.46 12.61
CA ASP A 86 28.66 80.60 13.02
C ASP A 86 28.09 81.99 12.69
N CYS A 87 27.02 81.96 11.91
CA CYS A 87 26.19 83.10 11.55
C CYS A 87 24.87 83.03 12.33
N VAL A 88 24.64 84.00 13.21
CA VAL A 88 23.40 84.21 13.94
C VAL A 88 22.45 85.04 13.09
N PHE A 89 21.19 84.62 12.99
CA PHE A 89 20.14 85.32 12.25
C PHE A 89 18.99 85.67 13.18
N ASN A 90 18.65 86.95 13.26
CA ASN A 90 17.37 87.43 13.79
C ASN A 90 16.45 87.69 12.60
N VAL A 91 15.27 87.05 12.55
CA VAL A 91 14.36 87.17 11.40
C VAL A 91 13.09 87.91 11.79
N VAL A 92 12.66 88.82 10.91
CA VAL A 92 11.40 89.55 11.00
C VAL A 92 10.60 89.37 9.72
N GLU A 93 9.29 89.19 9.82
CA GLU A 93 8.37 89.32 8.69
C GLU A 93 7.59 90.64 8.79
N GLN A 94 7.70 91.50 7.78
CA GLN A 94 6.82 92.66 7.63
C GLN A 94 5.54 92.21 6.93
N THR A 95 4.41 92.27 7.64
CA THR A 95 3.10 91.79 7.15
C THR A 95 2.03 92.87 7.31
N GLU A 96 0.76 92.52 7.18
CA GLU A 96 -0.36 93.38 7.59
C GLU A 96 -1.45 92.53 8.22
N PHE A 97 -1.78 92.82 9.48
CA PHE A 97 -2.80 92.12 10.25
C PHE A 97 -4.16 92.78 10.08
N ILE A 98 -5.16 91.95 9.87
CA ILE A 98 -6.54 92.32 9.58
C ILE A 98 -7.38 91.98 10.82
N ASP A 99 -8.24 92.89 11.21
CA ASP A 99 -9.20 92.73 12.28
C ASP A 99 -10.34 91.80 11.83
N ASP A 100 -10.67 90.81 12.66
CA ASP A 100 -11.63 89.74 12.36
C ASP A 100 -13.11 90.21 12.37
N ALA A 101 -13.42 91.26 13.12
CA ALA A 101 -14.75 91.85 13.18
C ALA A 101 -15.03 92.84 12.03
N THR A 102 -14.04 93.61 11.59
CA THR A 102 -14.21 94.69 10.60
C THR A 102 -13.59 94.39 9.22
N TYR A 103 -12.76 93.36 9.10
CA TYR A 103 -12.02 93.00 7.88
C TYR A 103 -11.15 94.15 7.33
N GLN A 104 -10.74 95.07 8.20
CA GLN A 104 -9.80 96.17 7.90
C GLN A 104 -8.44 95.92 8.57
N ALA A 105 -7.38 96.61 8.11
CA ALA A 105 -6.09 96.52 8.80
C ALA A 105 -6.17 97.10 10.23
N HIS A 106 -5.58 96.38 11.20
CA HIS A 106 -5.53 96.81 12.61
C HIS A 106 -4.89 98.19 12.78
N ARG A 107 -5.40 98.98 13.73
CA ARG A 107 -5.02 100.39 13.91
C ARG A 107 -3.78 100.54 14.81
N ILE A 108 -2.64 100.82 14.19
CA ILE A 108 -1.41 101.18 14.90
C ILE A 108 -1.33 102.67 15.25
N SER A 109 -0.57 103.00 16.29
CA SER A 109 -0.40 104.36 16.84
C SER A 109 0.13 105.40 15.85
N VAL A 110 0.89 104.98 14.83
CA VAL A 110 1.37 105.82 13.73
C VAL A 110 0.93 105.21 12.39
N PRO A 111 -0.22 105.63 11.81
CA PRO A 111 -0.73 105.05 10.57
C PRO A 111 0.25 105.19 9.40
N GLN A 112 0.77 104.06 8.91
CA GLN A 112 1.66 104.02 7.75
C GLN A 112 1.29 102.87 6.80
N HIS A 113 1.08 103.22 5.52
CA HIS A 113 0.86 102.29 4.42
C HIS A 113 2.02 101.28 4.33
N TYR A 114 1.68 99.98 4.21
CA TYR A 114 2.62 98.85 4.16
C TYR A 114 3.94 99.14 3.45
N ILE A 115 3.90 99.68 2.23
CA ILE A 115 5.07 99.86 1.35
C ILE A 115 6.15 100.77 1.98
N LYS A 116 5.78 101.71 2.87
CA LYS A 116 6.75 102.50 3.66
C LYS A 116 7.20 101.74 4.92
N ARG A 117 6.25 101.14 5.63
CA ARG A 117 6.46 100.41 6.89
C ARG A 117 7.42 99.23 6.72
N ALA A 118 7.22 98.44 5.66
CA ALA A 118 8.04 97.28 5.34
C ALA A 118 9.51 97.62 4.98
N ALA A 119 9.78 98.87 4.59
CA ALA A 119 11.13 99.37 4.31
C ALA A 119 11.82 100.00 5.53
N ALA A 120 11.23 99.92 6.73
CA ALA A 120 11.83 100.44 7.96
C ALA A 120 13.10 99.65 8.35
N THR A 121 14.22 100.35 8.47
CA THR A 121 15.52 99.76 8.89
C THR A 121 15.77 99.81 10.39
N ARG A 122 14.84 100.37 11.17
CA ARG A 122 14.87 100.38 12.63
C ARG A 122 13.48 99.99 13.12
N LEU A 123 13.39 98.85 13.79
CA LEU A 123 12.17 98.35 14.41
C LEU A 123 12.36 98.42 15.92
N ALA A 124 11.35 98.91 16.64
CA ALA A 124 11.37 99.02 18.10
C ALA A 124 9.99 98.61 18.62
N SER A 125 9.97 97.58 19.45
CA SER A 125 8.78 96.98 20.04
C SER A 125 9.23 96.28 21.32
N ALA A 126 9.04 96.96 22.45
CA ALA A 126 9.52 96.48 23.76
C ALA A 126 8.76 95.22 24.19
N GLU A 127 9.45 94.30 24.85
CA GLU A 127 8.90 93.02 25.36
C GLU A 127 8.31 92.05 24.32
N LYS A 128 8.36 92.38 23.02
CA LYS A 128 7.85 91.56 21.92
C LYS A 128 8.45 90.15 21.95
N LEU A 129 7.60 89.14 21.87
CA LEU A 129 8.00 87.73 21.84
C LEU A 129 8.17 87.19 20.41
N MET A 130 8.96 86.12 20.30
CA MET A 130 9.06 85.27 19.11
C MET A 130 7.70 84.64 18.78
N TYR A 131 7.32 84.70 17.51
CA TYR A 131 6.21 83.97 16.93
C TYR A 131 6.65 82.57 16.49
N ILE A 132 5.82 81.56 16.77
CA ILE A 132 6.05 80.15 16.42
C ILE A 132 4.96 79.68 15.44
N CYS A 133 3.70 79.77 15.88
CA CYS A 133 2.50 79.36 15.13
C CYS A 133 1.30 80.22 15.55
N THR A 134 0.15 80.00 14.91
CA THR A 134 -1.12 80.66 15.25
C THR A 134 -1.59 80.35 16.66
N ASP A 135 -1.37 79.11 17.09
CA ASP A 135 -1.93 78.53 18.30
C ASP A 135 -1.23 79.05 19.58
N GLN A 136 -0.15 79.81 19.42
CA GLN A 136 0.56 80.52 20.48
C GLN A 136 -0.18 81.77 20.98
N LEU A 137 -1.02 82.38 20.15
CA LEU A 137 -1.63 83.67 20.44
C LEU A 137 -2.70 83.54 21.54
N GLY A 138 -2.62 84.40 22.56
CA GLY A 138 -3.49 84.33 23.75
C GLY A 138 -3.12 83.25 24.77
N ILE A 139 -2.22 82.31 24.43
CA ILE A 139 -1.64 81.31 25.36
C ILE A 139 -0.11 81.31 25.31
N GLU A 140 0.51 82.49 25.21
CA GLU A 140 1.96 82.67 25.02
C GLU A 140 2.83 82.05 26.13
N HIS A 141 2.22 81.66 27.26
CA HIS A 141 2.89 81.06 28.41
C HIS A 141 3.15 79.55 28.27
N ASP A 142 2.39 78.84 27.44
CA ASP A 142 2.58 77.41 27.15
C ASP A 142 3.69 77.17 26.09
N PHE A 143 4.27 78.24 25.55
CA PHE A 143 5.24 78.24 24.44
C PHE A 143 6.61 78.85 24.83
N GLU A 144 7.61 78.65 23.96
CA GLU A 144 8.97 79.16 24.15
C GLU A 144 9.04 80.70 24.10
N GLN A 145 9.08 81.35 25.28
CA GLN A 145 9.16 82.80 25.40
C GLN A 145 10.58 83.36 25.12
N GLN A 146 10.96 83.43 23.84
CA GLN A 146 12.16 84.15 23.40
C GLN A 146 11.81 85.62 23.07
N PRO A 147 12.30 86.62 23.84
CA PRO A 147 12.05 88.03 23.55
C PRO A 147 12.90 88.54 22.38
N MET A 148 12.41 89.56 21.67
CA MET A 148 13.16 90.27 20.64
C MET A 148 14.37 91.02 21.26
N PRO A 149 15.60 90.83 20.74
CA PRO A 149 16.81 91.44 21.28
C PRO A 149 16.67 92.95 21.52
N ASP A 150 17.01 93.39 22.73
CA ASP A 150 16.95 94.78 23.23
C ASP A 150 15.61 95.51 22.99
N GLY A 151 14.51 94.77 22.73
CA GLY A 151 13.25 95.32 22.24
C GLY A 151 13.37 96.07 20.90
N LYS A 152 14.48 95.88 20.15
CA LYS A 152 14.87 96.74 19.03
C LYS A 152 15.84 96.08 18.06
N LEU A 153 15.44 96.01 16.78
CA LEU A 153 16.28 95.48 15.70
C LEU A 153 16.65 96.57 14.67
N ILE A 154 17.87 96.51 14.15
CA ILE A 154 18.35 97.35 13.04
C ILE A 154 18.53 96.43 11.84
N ILE A 155 17.70 96.57 10.81
CA ILE A 155 17.67 95.63 9.67
C ILE A 155 18.91 95.81 8.79
N ASP A 156 19.53 94.69 8.41
CA ASP A 156 20.77 94.61 7.65
C ASP A 156 20.59 94.19 6.21
N GLY A 157 19.55 93.42 5.89
CA GLY A 157 19.16 93.10 4.53
C GLY A 157 17.70 92.70 4.41
N PHE A 158 17.19 92.70 3.19
CA PHE A 158 15.80 92.39 2.88
C PHE A 158 15.67 91.17 1.96
N LEU A 159 14.80 90.22 2.32
CA LEU A 159 14.29 89.19 1.41
C LEU A 159 12.98 89.68 0.80
N LEU A 160 13.00 90.04 -0.48
CA LEU A 160 11.82 90.50 -1.23
C LEU A 160 11.14 89.31 -1.89
N CYS A 161 10.06 88.82 -1.29
CA CYS A 161 9.34 87.64 -1.74
C CYS A 161 8.32 87.98 -2.84
N VAL A 162 8.20 87.07 -3.81
CA VAL A 162 7.18 87.06 -4.88
C VAL A 162 6.70 85.64 -5.06
N ASP A 163 5.38 85.41 -4.98
CA ASP A 163 4.77 84.09 -5.13
C ASP A 163 4.55 83.78 -6.62
N VAL A 164 5.20 82.72 -7.11
CA VAL A 164 5.12 82.30 -8.52
C VAL A 164 4.04 81.25 -8.77
N SER A 165 3.23 80.89 -7.77
CA SER A 165 2.08 79.99 -7.93
C SER A 165 0.80 80.72 -8.33
N GLN A 166 -0.12 80.00 -8.97
CA GLN A 166 -1.45 80.52 -9.30
C GLN A 166 -2.30 80.69 -8.03
N VAL A 167 -2.82 81.90 -7.79
CA VAL A 167 -3.66 82.25 -6.63
C VAL A 167 -4.90 82.99 -7.09
N ALA A 168 -6.08 82.53 -6.63
CA ALA A 168 -7.35 83.15 -6.93
C ALA A 168 -7.39 84.63 -6.49
N GLN A 169 -8.01 85.46 -7.33
CA GLN A 169 -8.14 86.92 -7.15
C GLN A 169 -6.83 87.73 -7.14
N ARG A 170 -5.67 87.16 -7.55
CA ARG A 170 -4.42 87.91 -7.72
C ARG A 170 -3.82 87.70 -9.12
N SER A 171 -3.67 88.79 -9.88
CA SER A 171 -2.91 88.76 -11.14
C SER A 171 -1.40 88.87 -10.87
N MET A 172 -0.58 88.22 -11.70
CA MET A 172 0.87 88.32 -11.58
C MET A 172 1.39 89.73 -11.90
N ALA A 173 0.75 90.41 -12.86
CA ALA A 173 1.07 91.78 -13.23
C ALA A 173 0.85 92.77 -12.07
N ASP A 174 -0.23 92.63 -11.29
CA ASP A 174 -0.49 93.49 -10.13
C ASP A 174 0.44 93.16 -8.96
N GLN A 175 0.79 91.88 -8.75
CA GLN A 175 1.84 91.50 -7.80
C GLN A 175 3.19 92.15 -8.17
N LEU A 176 3.65 92.05 -9.42
CA LEU A 176 4.91 92.68 -9.85
C LEU A 176 4.87 94.21 -9.77
N LYS A 177 3.73 94.83 -10.07
CA LYS A 177 3.47 96.28 -9.94
C LYS A 177 3.44 96.76 -8.48
N PHE A 178 3.13 95.88 -7.51
CA PHE A 178 3.33 96.13 -6.09
C PHE A 178 4.81 95.96 -5.71
N THR A 179 5.44 94.87 -6.15
CA THR A 179 6.86 94.56 -5.89
C THR A 179 7.79 95.66 -6.39
N ASP A 180 7.53 96.26 -7.54
CA ASP A 180 8.28 97.43 -8.04
C ASP A 180 8.20 98.63 -7.08
N LYS A 181 6.98 98.99 -6.62
CA LYS A 181 6.78 100.08 -5.67
C LYS A 181 7.51 99.83 -4.34
N LEU A 182 7.51 98.58 -3.88
CA LEU A 182 8.20 98.15 -2.67
C LEU A 182 9.72 98.20 -2.84
N PHE A 183 10.26 97.61 -3.91
CA PHE A 183 11.67 97.71 -4.28
C PHE A 183 12.15 99.18 -4.34
N VAL A 184 11.37 100.08 -4.95
CA VAL A 184 11.69 101.51 -5.02
C VAL A 184 11.74 102.21 -3.64
N GLN A 185 11.06 101.71 -2.60
CA GLN A 185 11.30 102.19 -1.23
C GLN A 185 12.49 101.48 -0.57
N LEU A 186 12.59 100.16 -0.68
CA LEU A 186 13.66 99.35 -0.09
C LEU A 186 15.05 99.85 -0.54
N ASN A 187 15.22 100.13 -1.83
CA ASN A 187 16.50 100.57 -2.41
C ASN A 187 17.00 101.90 -1.78
N LYS A 188 16.10 102.77 -1.31
CA LYS A 188 16.48 104.02 -0.60
C LYS A 188 17.21 103.77 0.72
N SER A 189 17.02 102.60 1.33
CA SER A 189 17.72 102.21 2.56
C SER A 189 19.21 101.96 2.37
N LYS A 190 19.64 101.68 1.13
CA LYS A 190 20.99 101.22 0.76
C LYS A 190 21.43 99.90 1.45
N LYS A 191 20.51 99.16 2.06
CA LYS A 191 20.74 97.78 2.53
C LYS A 191 20.59 96.79 1.35
N PRO A 192 21.30 95.65 1.33
CA PRO A 192 21.12 94.64 0.29
C PRO A 192 19.70 94.08 0.24
N ILE A 193 19.28 93.71 -0.97
CA ILE A 193 17.98 93.10 -1.25
C ILE A 193 18.26 91.85 -2.10
N LEU A 194 17.67 90.72 -1.72
CA LEU A 194 17.65 89.49 -2.50
C LEU A 194 16.20 89.21 -2.90
N LEU A 195 15.94 88.94 -4.19
CA LEU A 195 14.61 88.63 -4.70
C LEU A 195 14.38 87.12 -4.56
N ILE A 196 13.25 86.73 -3.96
CA ILE A 196 12.91 85.33 -3.69
C ILE A 196 11.62 84.98 -4.43
N ALA A 197 11.69 84.03 -5.37
CA ALA A 197 10.51 83.33 -5.84
C ALA A 197 10.09 82.29 -4.79
N THR A 198 8.85 82.36 -4.31
CA THR A 198 8.28 81.47 -3.30
C THR A 198 7.22 80.53 -3.89
N LYS A 199 7.01 79.39 -3.22
CA LYS A 199 6.11 78.30 -3.64
C LYS A 199 6.50 77.67 -4.98
N CYS A 200 7.80 77.51 -5.23
CA CYS A 200 8.29 76.93 -6.49
C CYS A 200 7.88 75.46 -6.70
N ASP A 201 7.43 74.75 -5.65
CA ASP A 201 6.74 73.46 -5.72
C ASP A 201 5.42 73.49 -6.53
N ARG A 202 4.87 74.69 -6.77
CA ARG A 202 3.63 74.94 -7.54
C ARG A 202 3.80 76.12 -8.49
N ALA A 203 5.01 76.34 -9.00
CA ALA A 203 5.30 77.45 -9.91
C ALA A 203 4.49 77.36 -11.21
N ASP A 204 3.94 78.48 -11.62
CA ASP A 204 3.55 78.71 -13.01
C ASP A 204 4.78 79.12 -13.82
N GLU A 205 5.03 78.44 -14.94
CA GLU A 205 6.19 78.69 -15.79
C GLU A 205 6.25 80.13 -16.32
N GLN A 206 5.10 80.74 -16.66
CA GLN A 206 5.07 82.11 -17.16
C GLN A 206 5.30 83.10 -16.03
N PHE A 207 4.71 82.88 -14.85
CA PHE A 207 4.95 83.74 -13.69
C PHE A 207 6.43 83.71 -13.29
N LEU A 208 7.09 82.55 -13.34
CA LEU A 208 8.52 82.44 -13.07
C LEU A 208 9.36 83.19 -14.11
N LYS A 209 9.04 83.09 -15.41
CA LYS A 209 9.68 83.86 -16.49
C LYS A 209 9.48 85.37 -16.31
N ASP A 210 8.30 85.80 -15.87
CA ASP A 210 7.99 87.21 -15.58
C ASP A 210 8.81 87.74 -14.38
N VAL A 211 9.02 86.93 -13.32
CA VAL A 211 9.92 87.29 -12.20
C VAL A 211 11.37 87.36 -12.67
N GLN A 212 11.84 86.40 -13.46
CA GLN A 212 13.21 86.40 -14.02
C GLN A 212 13.47 87.63 -14.89
N ALA A 213 12.49 88.05 -15.70
CA ALA A 213 12.54 89.27 -16.51
C ALA A 213 12.50 90.54 -15.64
N PHE A 214 11.66 90.59 -14.60
CA PHE A 214 11.62 91.70 -13.63
C PHE A 214 12.95 91.86 -12.89
N ALA A 215 13.51 90.77 -12.36
CA ALA A 215 14.78 90.72 -11.63
C ALA A 215 15.95 91.25 -12.48
N SER A 216 16.02 90.79 -13.74
CA SER A 216 17.06 91.12 -14.70
C SER A 216 16.89 92.50 -15.36
N SER A 217 15.80 93.22 -15.06
CA SER A 217 15.53 94.52 -15.67
C SER A 217 16.55 95.58 -15.22
N LYS A 218 16.95 96.49 -16.12
CA LYS A 218 17.95 97.55 -15.85
C LYS A 218 17.62 98.47 -14.67
N LYS A 219 16.35 98.50 -14.23
CA LYS A 219 15.85 99.29 -13.10
C LYS A 219 16.00 98.55 -11.76
N VAL A 220 15.89 97.23 -11.77
CA VAL A 220 15.84 96.37 -10.57
C VAL A 220 17.19 95.71 -10.33
N ASN A 221 17.68 94.96 -11.32
CA ASN A 221 18.98 94.26 -11.32
C ASN A 221 19.30 93.58 -9.98
N LEU A 222 18.38 92.73 -9.52
CA LEU A 222 18.53 91.95 -8.29
C LEU A 222 18.87 90.48 -8.61
N PRO A 223 19.67 89.80 -7.78
CA PRO A 223 19.75 88.35 -7.83
C PRO A 223 18.39 87.76 -7.46
N LEU A 224 17.99 86.72 -8.20
CA LEU A 224 16.80 85.92 -7.93
C LEU A 224 17.21 84.53 -7.40
N LEU A 225 16.45 84.03 -6.42
CA LEU A 225 16.54 82.65 -5.95
C LEU A 225 15.14 82.03 -5.89
N GLU A 226 15.04 80.78 -6.35
CA GLU A 226 13.82 79.96 -6.37
C GLU A 226 13.75 79.09 -5.11
N THR A 227 12.62 79.10 -4.39
CA THR A 227 12.48 78.46 -3.08
C THR A 227 11.13 77.78 -2.87
N SER A 228 11.13 76.71 -2.06
CA SER A 228 9.90 76.17 -1.47
C SER A 228 10.10 75.95 0.03
N ALA A 229 9.27 76.60 0.84
CA ALA A 229 9.18 76.31 2.27
C ALA A 229 8.58 74.93 2.56
N GLN A 230 7.68 74.48 1.67
CA GLN A 230 6.98 73.21 1.78
C GLN A 230 7.93 72.02 1.60
N GLU A 231 8.70 72.03 0.51
CA GLU A 231 9.70 71.00 0.19
C GLU A 231 11.09 71.29 0.80
N ASN A 232 11.24 72.38 1.58
CA ASN A 232 12.49 72.86 2.18
C ASN A 232 13.63 73.14 1.17
N ILE A 233 13.28 73.53 -0.06
CA ILE A 233 14.22 73.77 -1.15
C ILE A 233 14.74 75.21 -1.09
N ASN A 234 16.07 75.35 -1.08
CA ASN A 234 16.82 76.62 -1.09
C ASN A 234 16.52 77.60 0.07
N VAL A 235 15.68 77.23 1.05
CA VAL A 235 15.28 78.11 2.17
C VAL A 235 16.48 78.61 2.97
N SER A 236 17.33 77.71 3.49
CA SER A 236 18.53 78.12 4.24
C SER A 236 19.55 78.84 3.35
N PHE A 237 19.62 78.48 2.06
CA PHE A 237 20.51 79.14 1.10
C PHE A 237 20.12 80.62 0.87
N ALA A 238 18.82 80.96 0.86
CA ALA A 238 18.33 82.33 0.71
C ALA A 238 18.88 83.30 1.79
N PHE A 239 18.82 82.90 3.06
CA PHE A 239 19.31 83.72 4.16
C PHE A 239 20.85 83.77 4.19
N MET A 240 21.54 82.67 3.90
CA MET A 240 23.01 82.63 3.82
C MET A 240 23.56 83.49 2.68
N LEU A 241 22.92 83.47 1.50
CA LEU A 241 23.27 84.31 0.36
C LEU A 241 23.09 85.80 0.69
N LEU A 242 22.00 86.17 1.36
CA LEU A 242 21.78 87.55 1.82
C LEU A 242 22.82 87.98 2.87
N ALA A 243 23.23 87.11 3.79
CA ALA A 243 24.30 87.41 4.75
C ALA A 243 25.65 87.70 4.05
N GLN A 244 26.01 86.93 3.02
CA GLN A 244 27.20 87.20 2.21
C GLN A 244 27.11 88.55 1.45
N MET A 245 25.92 88.93 0.99
CA MET A 245 25.65 90.24 0.37
C MET A 245 25.76 91.41 1.37
N ILE A 246 25.41 91.20 2.65
CA ILE A 246 25.58 92.17 3.74
C ILE A 246 27.06 92.39 4.05
N ASP A 247 27.80 91.29 4.26
CA ASP A 247 29.23 91.33 4.59
C ASP A 247 30.15 91.65 3.39
N LYS A 248 29.60 91.65 2.17
CA LYS A 248 30.32 91.89 0.90
C LYS A 248 31.47 90.91 0.68
N LEU A 249 31.29 89.66 1.14
CA LEU A 249 32.29 88.60 1.00
C LEU A 249 32.54 88.30 -0.48
N LYS A 250 33.81 88.22 -0.88
CA LYS A 250 34.21 88.01 -2.29
C LYS A 250 34.16 86.53 -2.68
N GLY A 251 32.98 85.93 -2.62
CA GLY A 251 32.70 84.58 -3.11
C GLY A 251 31.52 84.59 -4.07
N LYS A 252 31.65 83.93 -5.23
CA LYS A 252 30.48 83.55 -6.04
C LYS A 252 30.00 82.18 -5.55
N GLN A 253 29.20 82.12 -4.48
CA GLN A 253 28.35 80.95 -4.30
C GLN A 253 27.43 80.84 -5.53
N LYS A 254 27.48 79.70 -6.21
CA LYS A 254 26.61 79.42 -7.35
C LYS A 254 25.21 79.16 -6.81
N SER A 255 24.24 79.93 -7.28
CA SER A 255 22.83 79.60 -7.05
C SER A 255 22.51 78.26 -7.73
N ILE A 256 21.89 77.34 -6.99
CA ILE A 256 21.47 76.04 -7.51
C ILE A 256 20.02 76.18 -8.03
N PRO A 257 19.73 75.87 -9.30
CA PRO A 257 18.38 75.93 -9.86
C PRO A 257 17.39 75.06 -9.07
N TYR A 258 16.11 75.45 -9.01
CA TYR A 258 15.11 74.72 -8.20
C TYR A 258 15.11 73.21 -8.48
N CYS A 259 15.10 72.83 -9.76
CA CYS A 259 15.03 71.44 -10.20
C CYS A 259 16.23 70.58 -9.74
N GLU A 260 17.43 71.16 -9.65
CA GLU A 260 18.61 70.46 -9.15
C GLU A 260 18.57 70.30 -7.63
N ALA A 261 18.20 71.37 -6.91
CA ALA A 261 18.08 71.34 -5.45
C ALA A 261 16.93 70.40 -4.99
N ALA A 262 15.79 70.41 -5.68
CA ALA A 262 14.68 69.50 -5.44
C ALA A 262 15.05 68.03 -5.72
N LYS A 263 15.85 67.75 -6.76
CA LYS A 263 16.39 66.41 -7.03
C LYS A 263 17.29 65.94 -5.88
N GLN A 264 18.23 66.76 -5.44
CA GLN A 264 19.14 66.44 -4.33
C GLN A 264 18.37 66.20 -3.01
N ALA A 265 17.37 67.03 -2.70
CA ALA A 265 16.52 66.86 -1.53
C ALA A 265 15.71 65.56 -1.58
N LYS A 266 15.18 65.19 -2.76
CA LYS A 266 14.48 63.91 -2.98
C LYS A 266 15.41 62.70 -2.79
N GLU A 267 16.62 62.76 -3.33
CA GLU A 267 17.64 61.71 -3.18
C GLU A 267 18.06 61.55 -1.71
N PHE A 268 18.31 62.65 -0.99
CA PHE A 268 18.59 62.66 0.45
C PHE A 268 17.43 62.07 1.28
N THR A 269 16.20 62.44 0.93
CA THR A 269 14.97 61.94 1.57
C THR A 269 14.78 60.44 1.37
N GLN A 270 15.05 59.94 0.15
CA GLN A 270 15.01 58.52 -0.17
C GLN A 270 16.09 57.73 0.59
N ALA A 271 17.33 58.21 0.61
CA ALA A 271 18.43 57.59 1.35
C ALA A 271 18.17 57.57 2.87
N THR A 272 17.56 58.64 3.41
CA THR A 272 17.12 58.70 4.82
C THR A 272 16.07 57.64 5.13
N THR A 273 15.07 57.50 4.25
CA THR A 273 14.00 56.49 4.40
C THR A 273 14.58 55.07 4.35
N GLN A 274 15.49 54.79 3.40
CA GLN A 274 16.13 53.48 3.26
C GLN A 274 16.99 53.10 4.48
N LYS A 275 17.71 54.04 5.08
CA LYS A 275 18.45 53.81 6.34
C LYS A 275 17.52 53.45 7.50
N TYR A 276 16.40 54.17 7.63
CA TYR A 276 15.39 53.87 8.65
C TYR A 276 14.73 52.50 8.42
N GLU A 277 14.41 52.13 7.18
CA GLU A 277 13.91 50.78 6.85
C GLU A 277 14.93 49.67 7.16
N ALA A 278 16.23 49.92 6.98
CA ALA A 278 17.29 49.00 7.39
C ALA A 278 17.36 48.85 8.91
N LEU A 279 17.23 49.95 9.66
CA LEU A 279 17.14 49.92 11.13
C LEU A 279 15.90 49.13 11.59
N LEU A 280 14.75 49.35 10.97
CA LEU A 280 13.51 48.60 11.25
C LEU A 280 13.70 47.09 11.05
N LYS A 281 14.27 46.66 9.92
CA LYS A 281 14.58 45.25 9.65
C LYS A 281 15.52 44.62 10.68
N HIS A 282 16.43 45.39 11.27
CA HIS A 282 17.33 44.90 12.31
C HIS A 282 16.66 44.79 13.68
N GLN A 283 16.00 45.88 14.12
CA GLN A 283 15.47 46.04 15.49
C GLN A 283 14.06 45.47 15.68
N VAL A 284 13.29 45.28 14.61
CA VAL A 284 11.87 44.88 14.64
C VAL A 284 11.70 43.60 13.83
N ARG A 285 11.55 42.48 14.54
CA ARG A 285 11.33 41.13 13.96
C ARG A 285 9.98 40.52 14.37
N ASP A 286 9.41 40.98 15.47
CA ASP A 286 8.06 40.63 15.90
C ASP A 286 7.05 41.60 15.26
N TYR A 287 6.03 41.07 14.60
CA TYR A 287 5.01 41.86 13.93
C TYR A 287 3.97 42.44 14.91
N HIS A 288 3.93 41.98 16.15
CA HIS A 288 3.11 42.54 17.24
C HIS A 288 3.73 43.77 17.92
N ALA A 289 4.95 44.17 17.53
CA ALA A 289 5.69 45.23 18.21
C ALA A 289 4.90 46.56 18.26
N LEU A 290 4.75 47.13 19.47
CA LEU A 290 3.99 48.38 19.65
C LEU A 290 4.86 49.62 19.34
N TRP A 291 4.30 50.56 18.58
CA TRP A 291 4.98 51.80 18.16
C TRP A 291 5.60 52.55 19.34
N ASN A 292 4.82 52.87 20.37
CA ASN A 292 5.31 53.65 21.53
C ASN A 292 6.48 53.00 22.30
N PHE A 293 6.58 51.67 22.28
CA PHE A 293 7.69 50.95 22.90
C PHE A 293 8.92 50.89 21.99
N THR A 294 8.69 50.60 20.71
CA THR A 294 9.77 50.51 19.71
C THR A 294 10.39 51.87 19.41
N ARG A 295 9.57 52.93 19.35
CA ARG A 295 9.99 54.34 19.21
C ARG A 295 11.01 54.72 20.28
N ARG A 296 10.74 54.42 21.56
CA ARG A 296 11.66 54.68 22.69
C ARG A 296 12.99 53.91 22.57
N LYS A 297 12.99 52.73 21.95
CA LYS A 297 14.23 51.99 21.63
C LYS A 297 14.98 52.57 20.43
N MET A 298 14.27 53.16 19.47
CA MET A 298 14.86 53.80 18.29
C MET A 298 15.30 55.25 18.54
N GLU A 299 14.82 55.89 19.62
CA GLU A 299 15.09 57.30 19.96
C GLU A 299 16.57 57.66 20.11
N ASP A 300 17.47 56.69 20.36
CA ASP A 300 18.92 56.92 20.38
C ASP A 300 19.59 56.84 19.00
N PHE A 301 19.02 56.13 18.03
CA PHE A 301 19.65 55.82 16.75
C PHE A 301 19.69 57.03 15.81
N PRO A 302 20.83 57.31 15.14
CA PRO A 302 20.97 58.46 14.25
C PRO A 302 20.07 58.36 13.01
N GLU A 303 19.76 57.17 12.51
CA GLU A 303 18.86 56.96 11.36
C GLU A 303 17.43 57.36 11.70
N TYR A 304 16.96 57.04 12.91
CA TYR A 304 15.64 57.44 13.38
C TYR A 304 15.58 58.97 13.62
N LYS A 305 16.61 59.55 14.25
CA LYS A 305 16.72 61.01 14.43
C LYS A 305 16.70 61.74 13.08
N GLN A 306 17.47 61.26 12.10
CA GLN A 306 17.50 61.81 10.74
C GLN A 306 16.13 61.68 10.04
N MET A 307 15.44 60.54 10.19
CA MET A 307 14.11 60.31 9.65
C MET A 307 13.07 61.28 10.23
N VAL A 308 13.01 61.45 11.55
CA VAL A 308 12.06 62.38 12.19
C VAL A 308 12.37 63.82 11.82
N ASP A 309 13.63 64.25 11.89
CA ASP A 309 14.00 65.64 11.57
C ASP A 309 13.74 65.99 10.09
N THR A 310 13.89 65.03 9.16
CA THR A 310 13.71 65.25 7.71
C THR A 310 12.27 65.07 7.24
N LEU A 311 11.52 64.12 7.83
CA LEU A 311 10.24 63.63 7.29
C LEU A 311 9.08 63.56 8.31
N GLY A 312 9.36 63.79 9.58
CA GLY A 312 8.36 63.90 10.63
C GLY A 312 7.93 62.58 11.25
N LEU A 313 7.57 62.63 12.53
CA LEU A 313 7.22 61.49 13.36
C LEU A 313 6.09 60.64 12.73
N LYS A 314 5.09 61.29 12.14
CA LYS A 314 3.96 60.62 11.48
C LYS A 314 4.41 59.73 10.32
N LYS A 315 5.45 60.12 9.57
CA LYS A 315 5.95 59.33 8.44
C LYS A 315 6.88 58.20 8.90
N ALA A 316 7.61 58.40 9.99
CA ALA A 316 8.35 57.33 10.68
C ALA A 316 7.39 56.25 11.24
N GLU A 317 6.23 56.66 11.77
CA GLU A 317 5.18 55.75 12.25
C GLU A 317 4.50 54.96 11.12
N VAL A 318 4.19 55.61 9.99
CA VAL A 318 3.61 54.92 8.82
C VAL A 318 4.58 53.88 8.26
N SER A 319 5.86 54.22 8.09
CA SER A 319 6.90 53.29 7.63
C SER A 319 7.11 52.12 8.62
N PHE A 320 7.01 52.38 9.93
CA PHE A 320 7.00 51.33 10.95
C PHE A 320 5.80 50.37 10.81
N LYS A 321 4.57 50.90 10.67
CA LYS A 321 3.36 50.08 10.46
C LYS A 321 3.41 49.27 9.18
N GLU A 322 3.98 49.82 8.11
CA GLU A 322 4.20 49.10 6.85
C GLU A 322 5.24 47.97 6.99
N HIS A 323 6.28 48.17 7.81
CA HIS A 323 7.22 47.10 8.16
C HIS A 323 6.54 45.98 8.96
N LEU A 324 5.70 46.30 9.96
CA LEU A 324 4.90 45.28 10.68
C LEU A 324 3.97 44.50 9.74
N ARG A 325 3.28 45.19 8.82
CA ARG A 325 2.44 44.57 7.79
C ARG A 325 3.24 43.58 6.94
N ARG A 326 4.49 43.92 6.59
CA ARG A 326 5.39 43.03 5.84
C ARG A 326 5.77 41.79 6.66
N LEU A 327 6.18 41.97 7.92
CA LEU A 327 6.51 40.87 8.84
C LEU A 327 5.31 39.90 9.05
N LYS A 328 4.07 40.41 9.15
CA LYS A 328 2.89 39.53 9.26
C LYS A 328 2.72 38.66 8.01
N ILE A 329 2.90 39.23 6.81
CA ILE A 329 2.82 38.49 5.55
C ILE A 329 3.94 37.42 5.46
N GLU A 330 5.17 37.79 5.82
CA GLU A 330 6.32 36.86 5.87
C GLU A 330 6.07 35.70 6.85
N HIS A 331 5.45 35.96 8.01
CA HIS A 331 5.06 34.95 9.00
C HIS A 331 3.92 34.03 8.51
N ILE A 332 2.90 34.58 7.84
CA ILE A 332 1.79 33.81 7.26
C ILE A 332 2.31 32.84 6.18
N GLU A 333 3.20 33.29 5.29
CA GLU A 333 3.79 32.42 4.27
C GLU A 333 4.69 31.33 4.88
N GLN A 334 5.49 31.63 5.91
CA GLN A 334 6.24 30.60 6.64
C GLN A 334 5.29 29.54 7.22
N LYS A 335 4.18 29.94 7.84
CA LYS A 335 3.18 29.02 8.40
C LYS A 335 2.48 28.18 7.32
N ARG A 336 2.20 28.78 6.18
CA ARG A 336 1.68 28.10 4.98
C ARG A 336 2.66 27.03 4.47
N GLU A 337 3.97 27.30 4.44
CA GLU A 337 4.98 26.28 4.10
C GLU A 337 5.05 25.16 5.16
N GLU A 338 5.04 25.49 6.45
CA GLU A 338 5.03 24.50 7.55
C GLU A 338 3.80 23.57 7.47
N PHE A 339 2.62 24.10 7.14
CA PHE A 339 1.42 23.29 6.95
C PHE A 339 1.48 22.43 5.68
N LEU A 340 1.94 22.96 4.54
CA LEU A 340 2.11 22.18 3.29
C LEU A 340 3.10 21.02 3.46
N GLN A 341 4.16 21.19 4.25
CA GLN A 341 5.12 20.12 4.57
C GLN A 341 4.54 19.06 5.53
N THR A 342 3.47 19.39 6.26
CA THR A 342 2.81 18.50 7.21
C THR A 342 1.73 17.64 6.54
N LEU A 343 1.02 18.18 5.54
CA LEU A 343 -0.10 17.51 4.87
C LEU A 343 0.20 16.09 4.33
N PRO A 344 1.32 15.80 3.64
CA PRO A 344 1.58 14.44 3.12
C PRO A 344 1.62 13.38 4.23
N LYS A 345 2.22 13.70 5.38
CA LYS A 345 2.32 12.79 6.53
C LYS A 345 0.97 12.58 7.21
N ALA A 346 0.16 13.63 7.28
CA ALA A 346 -1.21 13.54 7.76
C ALA A 346 -2.07 12.63 6.85
N PHE A 347 -1.93 12.74 5.53
CA PHE A 347 -2.68 11.90 4.59
C PHE A 347 -2.21 10.44 4.60
N GLU A 348 -0.90 10.18 4.69
CA GLU A 348 -0.33 8.84 4.88
C GLU A 348 -0.81 8.18 6.18
N SER A 349 -0.91 8.94 7.28
CA SER A 349 -1.44 8.46 8.57
C SER A 349 -2.94 8.18 8.56
N LEU A 350 -3.74 9.02 7.90
CA LEU A 350 -5.21 9.01 8.00
C LEU A 350 -5.91 8.24 6.88
N VAL A 351 -5.36 8.26 5.66
CA VAL A 351 -5.99 7.70 4.46
C VAL A 351 -4.95 7.04 3.53
N PRO A 352 -4.34 5.91 3.93
CA PRO A 352 -3.33 5.20 3.15
C PRO A 352 -3.90 4.31 2.03
N ASP A 353 -5.20 3.98 2.04
CA ASP A 353 -5.82 3.17 0.98
C ASP A 353 -6.35 4.07 -0.16
N LEU A 354 -5.90 3.76 -1.38
CA LEU A 354 -6.37 4.40 -2.60
C LEU A 354 -7.86 4.17 -2.84
N ASN A 355 -8.40 3.01 -2.46
CA ASN A 355 -9.82 2.67 -2.68
C ASN A 355 -10.77 3.60 -1.93
N GLU A 356 -10.32 4.28 -0.87
CA GLU A 356 -11.10 5.29 -0.15
C GLU A 356 -11.16 6.66 -0.87
N ILE A 357 -10.22 6.96 -1.79
CA ILE A 357 -10.02 8.33 -2.31
C ILE A 357 -9.91 8.46 -3.83
N GLU A 358 -9.73 7.37 -4.59
CA GLU A 358 -9.42 7.40 -6.03
C GLU A 358 -10.44 8.16 -6.88
N SER A 359 -11.72 8.19 -6.46
CA SER A 359 -12.80 8.91 -7.15
C SER A 359 -13.29 10.17 -6.43
N LEU A 360 -12.65 10.60 -5.33
CA LEU A 360 -13.11 11.74 -4.53
C LEU A 360 -12.52 13.06 -5.02
N SER A 361 -13.33 14.12 -4.99
CA SER A 361 -12.82 15.49 -5.02
C SER A 361 -12.30 15.92 -3.63
N LEU A 362 -11.53 17.02 -3.58
CA LEU A 362 -11.11 17.63 -2.30
C LEU A 362 -12.30 17.94 -1.39
N ALA A 363 -13.46 18.30 -1.95
CA ALA A 363 -14.68 18.60 -1.19
C ALA A 363 -15.25 17.38 -0.46
N GLU A 364 -15.10 16.18 -1.03
CA GLU A 364 -15.56 14.91 -0.45
C GLU A 364 -14.49 14.25 0.42
N PHE A 365 -13.20 14.49 0.14
CA PHE A 365 -12.08 14.08 0.97
C PHE A 365 -12.08 14.75 2.36
N LEU A 366 -12.55 16.00 2.46
CA LEU A 366 -12.64 16.74 3.73
C LEU A 366 -13.47 16.04 4.82
N PRO A 367 -14.75 15.68 4.61
CA PRO A 367 -15.53 14.95 5.61
C PRO A 367 -15.00 13.54 5.87
N LEU A 368 -14.37 12.88 4.88
CA LEU A 368 -13.66 11.62 5.11
C LEU A 368 -12.52 11.81 6.13
N VAL A 369 -11.65 12.82 5.94
CA VAL A 369 -10.55 13.15 6.86
C VAL A 369 -11.06 13.54 8.25
N GLN A 370 -12.14 14.32 8.35
CA GLN A 370 -12.79 14.66 9.63
C GLN A 370 -13.32 13.42 10.38
N SER A 371 -13.72 12.37 9.67
CA SER A 371 -14.25 11.13 10.29
C SER A 371 -13.18 10.22 10.90
N LYS A 372 -11.89 10.44 10.59
CA LYS A 372 -10.78 9.56 11.03
C LYS A 372 -10.43 9.84 12.50
N ARG A 373 -10.22 8.77 13.29
CA ARG A 373 -9.98 8.85 14.74
C ARG A 373 -8.80 9.75 15.15
N GLU A 374 -7.77 9.82 14.31
CA GLU A 374 -6.56 10.61 14.55
C GLU A 374 -6.63 12.03 13.98
N PHE A 375 -7.78 12.48 13.46
CA PHE A 375 -7.96 13.82 12.88
C PHE A 375 -7.41 14.93 13.79
N GLY A 376 -7.76 14.92 15.08
CA GLY A 376 -7.33 15.94 16.05
C GLY A 376 -5.83 15.94 16.41
N VAL A 377 -5.06 14.94 15.95
CA VAL A 377 -3.59 14.88 16.05
C VAL A 377 -2.93 15.71 14.95
N TRP A 378 -3.53 15.75 13.76
CA TRP A 378 -2.98 16.38 12.56
C TRP A 378 -3.65 17.70 12.19
N PHE A 379 -4.94 17.87 12.53
CA PHE A 379 -5.77 18.98 12.13
C PHE A 379 -6.44 19.70 13.31
N VAL A 380 -6.86 20.94 13.06
CA VAL A 380 -7.65 21.76 13.99
C VAL A 380 -8.78 22.45 13.24
N GLU A 381 -9.93 22.60 13.87
CA GLU A 381 -11.04 23.42 13.35
C GLU A 381 -11.03 24.79 14.02
N LEU A 382 -11.13 25.85 13.20
CA LEU A 382 -11.18 27.24 13.64
C LEU A 382 -12.60 27.77 13.41
N SER A 383 -13.25 28.24 14.48
CA SER A 383 -14.65 28.71 14.45
C SER A 383 -14.80 30.21 14.17
N ASP A 384 -13.77 31.00 14.48
CA ASP A 384 -13.94 32.45 14.72
C ASP A 384 -13.36 33.35 13.61
N SER A 385 -12.39 32.84 12.83
CA SER A 385 -11.67 33.61 11.80
C SER A 385 -10.93 32.68 10.81
N PRO A 386 -10.57 33.14 9.60
CA PRO A 386 -9.67 32.42 8.70
C PRO A 386 -8.31 32.13 9.34
N TRP A 387 -7.67 31.03 8.95
CA TRP A 387 -6.39 30.57 9.50
C TRP A 387 -5.31 31.66 9.51
N SER A 388 -5.20 32.48 8.46
CA SER A 388 -4.20 33.54 8.29
C SER A 388 -4.45 34.80 9.15
N GLU A 389 -5.61 34.87 9.80
CA GLU A 389 -5.95 35.91 10.78
C GLU A 389 -6.16 35.36 12.20
N SER A 390 -6.25 34.04 12.34
CA SER A 390 -6.40 33.35 13.62
C SER A 390 -5.11 33.35 14.44
N ARG A 391 -5.25 33.53 15.75
CA ARG A 391 -4.20 33.35 16.78
C ARG A 391 -3.45 32.00 16.72
N HIS A 392 -3.95 31.03 15.95
CA HIS A 392 -3.32 29.73 15.76
C HIS A 392 -1.93 29.83 15.11
N ILE A 393 -1.71 30.79 14.20
CA ILE A 393 -0.41 30.97 13.53
C ILE A 393 0.72 31.35 14.51
N ASP A 394 0.36 31.98 15.62
CA ASP A 394 1.28 32.45 16.66
C ASP A 394 1.54 31.41 17.76
N LEU A 395 0.89 30.24 17.72
CA LEU A 395 1.13 29.16 18.68
C LEU A 395 2.41 28.40 18.31
N PRO A 396 3.49 28.46 19.12
CA PRO A 396 4.78 27.83 18.75
C PRO A 396 4.76 26.31 18.88
N ASN A 397 3.85 25.77 19.70
CA ASN A 397 3.80 24.35 20.07
C ASN A 397 2.73 23.57 19.30
N ASP A 398 1.71 24.24 18.74
CA ASP A 398 0.65 23.57 17.98
C ASP A 398 0.99 23.60 16.48
N LYS A 399 1.24 22.41 15.93
CA LYS A 399 1.63 22.23 14.52
C LYS A 399 0.49 21.68 13.66
N ARG A 400 -0.71 21.59 14.21
CA ARG A 400 -1.87 21.04 13.51
C ARG A 400 -2.31 21.99 12.40
N VAL A 401 -2.64 21.41 11.26
CA VAL A 401 -3.06 22.15 10.07
C VAL A 401 -4.52 22.60 10.25
N PRO A 402 -4.84 23.88 10.05
CA PRO A 402 -6.23 24.34 10.05
C PRO A 402 -7.07 23.69 8.95
N LEU A 403 -8.29 23.26 9.26
CA LEU A 403 -9.18 22.61 8.27
C LEU A 403 -9.56 23.55 7.12
N ASP A 404 -9.63 24.85 7.37
CA ASP A 404 -9.84 25.88 6.35
C ASP A 404 -8.59 26.13 5.50
N PHE A 405 -7.38 26.01 6.06
CA PHE A 405 -6.15 25.93 5.25
C PHE A 405 -6.16 24.71 4.32
N LEU A 406 -6.63 23.54 4.79
CA LEU A 406 -6.78 22.35 3.95
C LEU A 406 -7.81 22.58 2.82
N LYS A 407 -8.90 23.30 3.09
CA LYS A 407 -9.91 23.69 2.09
C LYS A 407 -9.34 24.62 1.01
N GLU A 408 -8.52 25.59 1.40
CA GLU A 408 -7.96 26.61 0.49
C GLU A 408 -6.73 26.12 -0.28
N CYS A 409 -5.73 25.57 0.42
CA CYS A 409 -4.41 25.24 -0.13
C CYS A 409 -4.19 23.73 -0.37
N GLY A 410 -5.05 22.86 0.14
CA GLY A 410 -4.80 21.41 0.19
C GLY A 410 -4.86 20.66 -1.14
N SER A 411 -5.42 21.26 -2.20
CA SER A 411 -5.69 20.58 -3.48
C SER A 411 -4.47 19.90 -4.09
N ASN A 412 -3.33 20.60 -4.17
CA ASN A 412 -2.11 20.03 -4.77
C ASN A 412 -1.57 18.87 -3.93
N SER A 413 -1.62 18.96 -2.61
CA SER A 413 -1.19 17.89 -1.71
C SER A 413 -2.10 16.67 -1.81
N PHE A 414 -3.41 16.86 -1.94
CA PHE A 414 -4.39 15.77 -2.13
C PHE A 414 -4.14 15.02 -3.45
N HIS A 415 -4.07 15.72 -4.58
CA HIS A 415 -3.79 15.10 -5.88
C HIS A 415 -2.41 14.40 -5.88
N SER A 416 -1.41 14.97 -5.22
CA SER A 416 -0.08 14.36 -5.08
C SER A 416 -0.13 13.05 -4.28
N HIS A 417 -0.96 12.99 -3.24
CA HIS A 417 -1.18 11.77 -2.43
C HIS A 417 -1.90 10.68 -3.23
N VAL A 418 -2.98 11.03 -3.94
CA VAL A 418 -3.68 10.11 -4.84
C VAL A 418 -2.72 9.55 -5.90
N GLN A 419 -1.93 10.41 -6.56
CA GLN A 419 -0.94 10.01 -7.56
C GLN A 419 0.18 9.11 -6.97
N MET A 420 0.62 9.38 -5.74
CA MET A 420 1.57 8.53 -5.02
C MET A 420 0.98 7.14 -4.78
N LEU A 421 -0.24 7.04 -4.24
CA LEU A 421 -0.89 5.75 -4.00
C LEU A 421 -1.17 4.99 -5.31
N GLN A 422 -1.59 5.66 -6.38
CA GLN A 422 -1.72 5.07 -7.72
C GLN A 422 -0.38 4.52 -8.25
N THR A 423 0.72 5.24 -8.01
CA THR A 423 2.07 4.80 -8.38
C THR A 423 2.50 3.56 -7.58
N LEU A 424 2.20 3.51 -6.28
CA LEU A 424 2.45 2.35 -5.42
C LEU A 424 1.62 1.13 -5.84
N ARG A 425 0.32 1.31 -6.08
CA ARG A 425 -0.57 0.26 -6.61
C ARG A 425 -0.05 -0.30 -7.93
N LYS A 426 0.23 0.57 -8.91
CA LYS A 426 0.78 0.14 -10.21
C LYS A 426 2.13 -0.56 -10.06
N LYS A 427 2.99 -0.15 -9.12
CA LYS A 427 4.24 -0.85 -8.82
C LYS A 427 4.00 -2.25 -8.26
N ALA A 428 3.03 -2.42 -7.36
CA ALA A 428 2.66 -3.74 -6.83
C ALA A 428 2.07 -4.65 -7.92
N GLU A 429 1.16 -4.14 -8.75
CA GLU A 429 0.59 -4.87 -9.90
C GLU A 429 1.69 -5.31 -10.90
N MET A 430 2.71 -4.48 -11.14
CA MET A 430 3.85 -4.83 -11.98
C MET A 430 4.76 -5.88 -11.34
N LYS A 431 4.99 -5.84 -10.02
CA LYS A 431 5.73 -6.90 -9.31
C LYS A 431 5.05 -8.27 -9.47
N GLU A 432 3.73 -8.32 -9.29
CA GLU A 432 2.97 -9.56 -9.43
C GLU A 432 2.96 -10.07 -10.87
N LYS A 433 2.75 -9.20 -11.88
CA LYS A 433 2.90 -9.57 -13.30
C LYS A 433 4.31 -10.09 -13.63
N PHE A 434 5.35 -9.47 -13.07
CA PHE A 434 6.73 -9.89 -13.27
C PHE A 434 7.00 -11.26 -12.64
N LYS A 435 6.50 -11.50 -11.42
CA LYS A 435 6.55 -12.79 -10.74
C LYS A 435 5.85 -13.89 -11.56
N GLN A 436 4.62 -13.64 -12.02
CA GLN A 436 3.86 -14.58 -12.85
C GLN A 436 4.56 -14.92 -14.17
N LEU A 437 5.21 -13.94 -14.80
CA LEU A 437 6.03 -14.17 -16.00
C LEU A 437 7.24 -15.07 -15.71
N LEU A 438 7.91 -14.90 -14.56
CA LEU A 438 9.03 -15.75 -14.14
C LEU A 438 8.59 -17.17 -13.76
N GLU A 439 7.44 -17.32 -13.11
CA GLU A 439 6.90 -18.62 -12.70
C GLU A 439 6.47 -19.46 -13.92
N SER A 440 5.78 -18.83 -14.88
CA SER A 440 5.30 -19.47 -16.12
C SER A 440 6.38 -19.69 -17.19
N SER A 441 7.57 -19.13 -17.03
CA SER A 441 8.64 -19.23 -18.04
C SER A 441 9.33 -20.60 -18.06
N SER A 442 9.30 -21.26 -19.22
CA SER A 442 9.93 -22.56 -19.47
C SER A 442 11.47 -22.51 -19.56
N CYS A 443 12.09 -21.34 -19.66
CA CYS A 443 13.55 -21.18 -19.70
C CYS A 443 14.20 -20.91 -18.34
N ILE A 444 13.41 -20.96 -17.26
CA ILE A 444 13.81 -20.73 -15.86
C ILE A 444 13.80 -22.06 -15.11
N PHE A 445 14.97 -22.70 -15.10
CA PHE A 445 15.27 -23.96 -14.44
C PHE A 445 15.75 -23.75 -12.99
N PRO A 446 15.58 -24.73 -12.08
CA PRO A 446 16.11 -24.66 -10.72
C PRO A 446 17.62 -24.37 -10.70
N GLY A 447 18.05 -23.40 -9.89
CA GLY A 447 19.46 -23.00 -9.73
C GLY A 447 20.09 -22.22 -10.89
N LYS A 448 19.36 -21.97 -11.98
CA LYS A 448 19.86 -21.14 -13.08
C LYS A 448 20.18 -19.71 -12.59
N PRO A 449 21.34 -19.13 -12.91
CA PRO A 449 21.71 -17.78 -12.48
C PRO A 449 20.79 -16.70 -13.10
N TRP A 450 20.75 -15.53 -12.46
CA TRP A 450 19.89 -14.40 -12.89
C TRP A 450 20.37 -13.80 -14.22
N GLU A 451 21.68 -13.77 -14.43
CA GLU A 451 22.38 -13.23 -15.58
C GLU A 451 21.90 -13.90 -16.89
N ASP A 452 21.72 -15.22 -16.87
CA ASP A 452 21.22 -16.04 -17.99
C ASP A 452 19.70 -15.93 -18.23
N VAL A 453 19.00 -15.16 -17.40
CA VAL A 453 17.54 -14.93 -17.47
C VAL A 453 17.21 -13.45 -17.71
N TYR A 454 18.06 -12.54 -17.23
CA TYR A 454 17.93 -11.09 -17.36
C TYR A 454 17.75 -10.65 -18.82
N SER A 455 18.58 -11.16 -19.74
CA SER A 455 18.53 -10.81 -21.16
C SER A 455 17.20 -11.18 -21.82
N LEU A 456 16.65 -12.35 -21.49
CA LEU A 456 15.35 -12.83 -21.99
C LEU A 456 14.19 -12.04 -21.39
N THR A 457 14.17 -11.90 -20.07
CA THR A 457 13.07 -11.23 -19.34
C THR A 457 12.98 -9.73 -19.62
N THR A 458 14.10 -9.07 -19.94
CA THR A 458 14.13 -7.67 -20.42
C THR A 458 13.26 -7.49 -21.68
N ILE A 459 13.30 -8.45 -22.61
CA ILE A 459 12.59 -8.38 -23.90
C ILE A 459 11.07 -8.50 -23.68
N TYR A 460 10.63 -9.41 -22.81
CA TYR A 460 9.21 -9.69 -22.57
C TYR A 460 8.53 -8.77 -21.53
N SER A 461 9.27 -7.98 -20.75
CA SER A 461 8.70 -7.23 -19.61
C SER A 461 9.17 -5.77 -19.45
N LYS A 462 9.36 -5.06 -20.57
CA LYS A 462 9.86 -3.67 -20.61
C LYS A 462 9.16 -2.70 -19.63
N GLU A 463 7.85 -2.83 -19.39
CA GLU A 463 7.11 -2.00 -18.42
C GLU A 463 7.47 -2.32 -16.97
N CYS A 464 7.66 -3.60 -16.63
CA CYS A 464 8.11 -4.03 -15.31
C CYS A 464 9.52 -3.51 -15.01
N TYR A 465 10.38 -3.49 -16.03
CA TYR A 465 11.74 -2.96 -15.96
C TYR A 465 11.82 -1.44 -15.71
N GLN A 466 10.75 -0.69 -16.02
CA GLN A 466 10.66 0.75 -15.74
C GLN A 466 10.12 1.04 -14.33
N MET A 467 9.24 0.17 -13.81
CA MET A 467 8.56 0.39 -12.52
C MET A 467 9.24 -0.29 -11.32
N ILE A 468 10.02 -1.36 -11.54
CA ILE A 468 10.62 -2.20 -10.49
C ILE A 468 12.15 -2.03 -10.51
N SER A 469 12.75 -1.74 -9.36
CA SER A 469 14.22 -1.63 -9.25
C SER A 469 14.91 -2.97 -9.54
N GLU A 470 16.19 -2.91 -9.86
CA GLU A 470 16.98 -4.11 -10.16
C GLU A 470 17.05 -5.06 -8.95
N LYS A 471 17.29 -4.52 -7.75
CA LYS A 471 17.25 -5.30 -6.51
C LYS A 471 15.89 -5.99 -6.33
N GLU A 472 14.78 -5.26 -6.43
CA GLU A 472 13.45 -5.85 -6.27
C GLU A 472 13.13 -6.96 -7.30
N ARG A 473 13.74 -6.92 -8.49
CA ARG A 473 13.62 -8.00 -9.49
C ARG A 473 14.47 -9.22 -9.13
N ILE A 474 15.68 -9.00 -8.61
CA ILE A 474 16.57 -10.06 -8.11
C ILE A 474 15.95 -10.74 -6.88
N ASP A 475 15.40 -9.97 -5.93
CA ASP A 475 14.74 -10.48 -4.73
C ASP A 475 13.57 -11.43 -5.13
N ILE A 476 12.70 -11.00 -6.06
CA ILE A 476 11.60 -11.83 -6.60
C ILE A 476 12.12 -13.10 -7.30
N TYR A 477 13.21 -12.98 -8.07
CA TYR A 477 13.81 -14.12 -8.76
C TYR A 477 14.41 -15.14 -7.79
N GLN A 478 15.02 -14.69 -6.68
CA GLN A 478 15.58 -15.56 -5.64
C GLN A 478 14.48 -16.35 -4.91
N ASP A 479 13.35 -15.72 -4.57
CA ASP A 479 12.20 -16.42 -3.97
C ASP A 479 11.63 -17.51 -4.91
N ILE A 480 11.48 -17.20 -6.21
CA ILE A 480 11.03 -18.17 -7.22
C ILE A 480 12.05 -19.31 -7.37
N GLN A 481 13.35 -19.01 -7.40
CA GLN A 481 14.40 -20.03 -7.49
C GLN A 481 14.41 -20.94 -6.26
N LYS A 482 14.29 -20.38 -5.05
CA LYS A 482 14.17 -21.14 -3.80
C LYS A 482 12.98 -22.11 -3.86
N HIS A 483 11.83 -21.68 -4.35
CA HIS A 483 10.66 -22.55 -4.53
C HIS A 483 10.86 -23.62 -5.62
N LYS A 484 11.45 -23.27 -6.78
CA LYS A 484 11.75 -24.23 -7.85
C LYS A 484 12.76 -25.30 -7.42
N ILE A 485 13.79 -24.93 -6.66
CA ILE A 485 14.81 -25.84 -6.11
C ILE A 485 14.20 -26.75 -5.05
N GLU A 486 13.39 -26.24 -4.13
CA GLU A 486 12.79 -27.07 -3.08
C GLU A 486 11.73 -28.04 -3.62
N LYS A 487 11.01 -27.66 -4.68
CA LYS A 487 10.19 -28.61 -5.44
C LYS A 487 11.04 -29.71 -6.08
N ALA A 488 12.13 -29.33 -6.76
CA ALA A 488 13.03 -30.27 -7.45
C ALA A 488 13.64 -31.34 -6.52
N LYS A 489 14.08 -30.96 -5.31
CA LYS A 489 14.60 -31.91 -4.28
C LYS A 489 13.60 -33.00 -3.84
N ASN A 490 12.33 -32.86 -4.17
CA ASN A 490 11.25 -33.76 -3.79
C ASN A 490 10.53 -34.39 -5.00
N ASP A 491 10.98 -34.13 -6.23
CA ASP A 491 10.36 -34.64 -7.47
C ASP A 491 10.78 -36.09 -7.78
N GLN A 492 10.30 -37.01 -6.94
CA GLN A 492 10.57 -38.46 -7.05
C GLN A 492 9.80 -39.13 -8.21
N GLU A 493 8.80 -38.46 -8.79
CA GLU A 493 7.96 -39.06 -9.84
C GLU A 493 8.76 -39.37 -11.11
N MET A 494 9.77 -38.54 -11.44
CA MET A 494 10.73 -38.81 -12.53
C MET A 494 11.42 -40.17 -12.37
N LEU A 495 11.86 -40.49 -11.15
CA LEU A 495 12.63 -41.72 -10.88
C LEU A 495 11.70 -42.93 -10.82
N LEU A 496 10.50 -42.78 -10.26
CA LEU A 496 9.47 -43.82 -10.22
C LEU A 496 8.84 -44.12 -11.60
N GLU A 497 8.88 -43.16 -12.54
CA GLU A 497 8.57 -43.40 -13.96
C GLU A 497 9.65 -44.21 -14.68
N HIS A 498 10.87 -44.27 -14.15
CA HIS A 498 12.00 -45.03 -14.67
C HIS A 498 12.37 -46.21 -13.77
N SER A 499 11.42 -46.77 -12.99
CA SER A 499 11.67 -47.90 -12.07
C SER A 499 12.36 -49.11 -12.73
N GLU A 500 12.14 -49.33 -14.03
CA GLU A 500 12.80 -50.38 -14.83
C GLU A 500 14.34 -50.23 -14.85
N THR A 501 14.86 -48.99 -14.88
CA THR A 501 16.30 -48.65 -14.80
C THR A 501 16.91 -49.05 -13.44
N PHE A 502 16.09 -49.25 -12.40
CA PHE A 502 16.53 -49.63 -11.06
C PHE A 502 16.31 -51.12 -10.74
N ALA A 503 15.78 -51.92 -11.68
CA ALA A 503 15.52 -53.36 -11.47
C ALA A 503 16.82 -54.18 -11.37
N ASP A 504 17.80 -53.93 -12.25
CA ASP A 504 19.10 -54.62 -12.30
C ASP A 504 20.06 -54.22 -11.12
N VAL A 505 19.57 -53.50 -10.11
CA VAL A 505 20.34 -53.04 -8.94
C VAL A 505 20.39 -54.14 -7.86
N ASP A 506 21.43 -54.97 -7.93
CA ASP A 506 21.72 -56.00 -6.91
C ASP A 506 21.73 -55.40 -5.50
N ARG A 507 20.89 -55.95 -4.64
CA ARG A 507 20.60 -55.48 -3.28
C ARG A 507 21.72 -55.83 -2.29
N ASN A 508 22.47 -56.89 -2.56
CA ASN A 508 23.51 -57.46 -1.71
C ASN A 508 24.92 -56.99 -2.10
N GLU A 509 25.11 -56.44 -3.30
CA GLU A 509 26.35 -55.78 -3.69
C GLU A 509 26.53 -54.40 -3.03
N ALA A 510 27.79 -54.01 -2.79
CA ALA A 510 28.14 -52.65 -2.40
C ALA A 510 27.98 -51.67 -3.57
N PHE A 511 27.66 -50.40 -3.28
CA PHE A 511 27.46 -49.34 -4.27
C PHE A 511 28.56 -49.28 -5.34
N ASN A 512 28.22 -49.71 -6.56
CA ASN A 512 29.12 -49.63 -7.72
C ASN A 512 28.92 -48.29 -8.45
N HIS A 513 29.99 -47.49 -8.56
CA HIS A 513 29.98 -46.21 -9.27
C HIS A 513 29.64 -46.34 -10.75
N ASP A 514 30.00 -47.45 -11.40
CA ASP A 514 29.73 -47.67 -12.83
C ASP A 514 28.22 -47.83 -13.08
N LYS A 515 27.53 -48.64 -12.23
CA LYS A 515 26.06 -48.79 -12.27
C LYS A 515 25.33 -47.46 -12.04
N ILE A 516 25.86 -46.59 -11.15
CA ILE A 516 25.30 -45.24 -10.94
C ILE A 516 25.48 -44.38 -12.20
N GLY A 517 26.61 -44.51 -12.90
CA GLY A 517 26.84 -43.87 -14.20
C GLY A 517 25.84 -44.31 -15.28
N GLU A 518 25.55 -45.61 -15.36
CA GLU A 518 24.55 -46.17 -16.28
C GLU A 518 23.14 -45.62 -15.99
N ILE A 519 22.70 -45.63 -14.72
CA ILE A 519 21.43 -45.01 -14.29
C ILE A 519 21.37 -43.52 -14.67
N MET A 520 22.46 -42.78 -14.49
CA MET A 520 22.53 -41.35 -14.83
C MET A 520 22.60 -41.06 -16.33
N GLN A 521 22.93 -42.06 -17.15
CA GLN A 521 22.91 -42.01 -18.62
C GLN A 521 21.51 -42.33 -19.16
N ASP A 522 20.84 -43.37 -18.64
CA ASP A 522 19.47 -43.70 -19.03
C ASP A 522 18.47 -42.60 -18.66
N LEU A 523 18.67 -41.95 -17.50
CA LEU A 523 17.92 -40.75 -17.10
C LEU A 523 18.32 -39.50 -17.89
N GLU A 524 19.42 -39.49 -18.67
CA GLU A 524 19.93 -38.27 -19.31
C GLU A 524 18.88 -37.62 -20.23
N ASP A 525 18.04 -38.43 -20.89
CA ASP A 525 17.09 -37.92 -21.88
C ASP A 525 15.82 -37.27 -21.30
N ASP A 526 15.48 -37.49 -20.02
CA ASP A 526 14.26 -36.93 -19.39
C ASP A 526 14.33 -35.39 -19.22
N LEU A 527 13.23 -34.69 -19.52
CA LEU A 527 13.18 -33.23 -19.48
C LEU A 527 13.29 -32.63 -18.06
N ARG A 528 12.87 -33.36 -17.03
CA ARG A 528 13.03 -33.02 -15.62
C ARG A 528 14.49 -33.24 -15.20
N TYR A 529 15.12 -34.35 -15.60
CA TYR A 529 16.55 -34.56 -15.36
C TYR A 529 17.41 -33.45 -16.01
N LYS A 530 17.16 -33.15 -17.29
CA LYS A 530 17.75 -32.01 -18.02
C LYS A 530 17.47 -30.64 -17.39
N ALA A 531 16.40 -30.49 -16.61
CA ALA A 531 16.13 -29.27 -15.85
C ALA A 531 17.03 -29.12 -14.61
N LEU A 532 17.51 -30.21 -14.01
CA LEU A 532 18.34 -30.19 -12.79
C LEU A 532 19.83 -29.87 -13.03
N ARG A 533 20.25 -29.66 -14.28
CA ARG A 533 21.66 -29.41 -14.67
C ARG A 533 22.37 -28.23 -13.97
N PHE A 534 21.64 -27.28 -13.39
CA PHE A 534 22.22 -26.17 -12.61
C PHE A 534 22.24 -26.43 -11.09
N VAL A 535 21.69 -27.57 -10.64
CA VAL A 535 21.68 -28.06 -9.25
C VAL A 535 22.19 -29.52 -9.18
N PRO A 536 23.43 -29.79 -9.63
CA PRO A 536 23.96 -31.16 -9.69
C PRO A 536 24.01 -31.83 -8.30
N ALA A 537 24.33 -31.09 -7.24
CA ALA A 537 24.35 -31.64 -5.88
C ALA A 537 22.96 -32.14 -5.43
N GLU A 538 21.90 -31.36 -5.67
CA GLU A 538 20.52 -31.77 -5.41
C GLU A 538 20.06 -32.92 -6.31
N ARG A 539 20.44 -32.92 -7.59
CA ARG A 539 20.16 -34.01 -8.55
C ARG A 539 20.78 -35.33 -8.07
N ASP A 540 22.06 -35.30 -7.75
CA ASP A 540 22.82 -36.49 -7.38
C ASP A 540 22.33 -37.01 -6.03
N ALA A 541 21.99 -36.12 -5.09
CA ALA A 541 21.33 -36.48 -3.83
C ALA A 541 19.91 -37.06 -4.03
N LEU A 542 19.13 -36.56 -4.98
CA LEU A 542 17.79 -37.08 -5.31
C LEU A 542 17.87 -38.53 -5.80
N ILE A 543 18.85 -38.82 -6.67
CA ILE A 543 19.11 -40.14 -7.26
C ILE A 543 19.70 -41.11 -6.22
N LEU A 544 20.75 -40.71 -5.49
CA LEU A 544 21.36 -41.54 -4.44
C LEU A 544 20.35 -41.92 -3.34
N LYS A 545 19.45 -41.00 -2.98
CA LYS A 545 18.34 -41.27 -2.05
C LYS A 545 17.34 -42.29 -2.61
N HIS A 546 17.11 -42.30 -3.92
CA HIS A 546 16.26 -43.28 -4.59
C HIS A 546 16.92 -44.67 -4.63
N ILE A 547 18.20 -44.74 -5.03
CA ILE A 547 18.99 -45.98 -5.03
C ILE A 547 19.03 -46.58 -3.62
N PHE A 548 19.30 -45.77 -2.57
CA PHE A 548 19.26 -46.23 -1.18
C PHE A 548 17.91 -46.84 -0.79
N PHE A 549 16.80 -46.24 -1.23
CA PHE A 549 15.45 -46.79 -1.02
C PHE A 549 15.20 -48.09 -1.79
N VAL A 550 15.74 -48.24 -3.00
CA VAL A 550 15.62 -49.48 -3.80
C VAL A 550 16.38 -50.65 -3.19
N HIS A 551 17.58 -50.41 -2.61
CA HIS A 551 18.30 -51.42 -1.83
C HIS A 551 17.57 -51.76 -0.51
N HIS A 552 17.15 -50.76 0.26
CA HIS A 552 16.60 -50.92 1.61
C HIS A 552 15.22 -50.24 1.80
N PRO A 553 14.15 -50.79 1.17
CA PRO A 553 12.81 -50.22 1.27
C PRO A 553 12.19 -50.52 2.65
N THR A 554 11.84 -49.48 3.40
CA THR A 554 11.06 -49.59 4.65
C THR A 554 9.80 -48.73 4.58
N LYS A 555 8.86 -48.95 5.50
CA LYS A 555 7.62 -48.17 5.59
C LYS A 555 7.89 -46.70 5.92
N GLU A 556 8.96 -46.46 6.67
CA GLU A 556 9.43 -45.16 7.15
C GLU A 556 10.28 -44.44 6.10
N SER A 557 11.08 -45.16 5.31
CA SER A 557 11.87 -44.61 4.20
C SER A 557 11.06 -44.38 2.92
N CYS A 558 9.87 -44.98 2.81
CA CYS A 558 8.92 -44.82 1.71
C CYS A 558 8.67 -43.35 1.34
N PHE A 559 8.82 -43.00 0.06
CA PHE A 559 8.63 -41.62 -0.42
C PHE A 559 7.24 -41.05 -0.17
N SER A 560 6.21 -41.91 -0.11
CA SER A 560 4.84 -41.53 0.24
C SER A 560 4.63 -41.28 1.75
N ARG A 561 5.60 -41.65 2.60
CA ARG A 561 5.58 -41.49 4.07
C ARG A 561 4.30 -42.09 4.69
N LEU A 562 3.44 -41.26 5.29
CA LEU A 562 2.13 -41.67 5.83
C LEU A 562 1.16 -42.21 4.75
N GLY A 563 1.46 -41.98 3.47
CA GLY A 563 0.79 -42.56 2.31
C GLY A 563 1.38 -43.88 1.80
N CYS A 564 2.28 -44.53 2.56
CA CYS A 564 2.75 -45.87 2.27
C CYS A 564 1.59 -46.88 2.37
N VAL A 565 1.42 -47.73 1.35
CA VAL A 565 0.38 -48.76 1.28
C VAL A 565 0.43 -49.68 2.50
N ASP A 566 1.61 -50.13 2.91
CA ASP A 566 1.74 -51.08 4.03
C ASP A 566 1.20 -50.50 5.33
N LEU A 567 1.50 -49.22 5.62
CA LEU A 567 0.95 -48.51 6.78
C LEU A 567 -0.58 -48.32 6.68
N GLN A 568 -1.11 -48.12 5.47
CA GLN A 568 -2.55 -48.02 5.25
C GLN A 568 -3.26 -49.37 5.43
N VAL A 569 -2.67 -50.47 4.94
CA VAL A 569 -3.19 -51.85 5.13
C VAL A 569 -3.25 -52.20 6.61
N GLU A 570 -2.17 -51.97 7.36
CA GLU A 570 -2.11 -52.27 8.79
C GLU A 570 -3.11 -51.45 9.60
N GLN A 571 -3.25 -50.15 9.30
CA GLN A 571 -4.26 -49.28 9.91
C GLN A 571 -5.68 -49.72 9.56
N LEU A 572 -5.95 -50.10 8.31
CA LEU A 572 -7.27 -50.49 7.85
C LEU A 572 -7.71 -51.82 8.47
N LEU A 573 -6.85 -52.85 8.42
CA LEU A 573 -7.14 -54.17 8.98
C LEU A 573 -7.25 -54.13 10.51
N SER A 574 -6.39 -53.39 11.22
CA SER A 574 -6.50 -53.24 12.68
C SER A 574 -7.79 -52.52 13.11
N ASN A 575 -8.24 -51.50 12.36
CA ASN A 575 -9.53 -50.83 12.59
C ASN A 575 -10.73 -51.77 12.37
N ILE A 576 -10.70 -52.65 11.37
CA ILE A 576 -11.76 -53.64 11.11
C ILE A 576 -11.79 -54.70 12.22
N VAL A 577 -10.63 -55.28 12.58
CA VAL A 577 -10.51 -56.26 13.67
C VAL A 577 -11.02 -55.69 14.99
N SER A 578 -10.73 -54.42 15.28
CA SER A 578 -11.20 -53.74 16.50
C SER A 578 -12.74 -53.64 16.56
N LYS A 579 -13.38 -53.25 15.45
CA LYS A 579 -14.85 -53.16 15.33
C LYS A 579 -15.53 -54.54 15.44
N VAL A 580 -14.91 -55.59 14.89
CA VAL A 580 -15.41 -56.98 15.00
C VAL A 580 -15.22 -57.54 16.42
N GLY A 581 -14.12 -57.16 17.09
CA GLY A 581 -13.83 -57.57 18.47
C GLY A 581 -14.85 -57.03 19.48
N GLN A 582 -15.16 -55.72 19.43
CA GLN A 582 -16.09 -55.08 20.38
C GLN A 582 -17.49 -55.72 20.37
N ARG A 583 -18.01 -56.10 19.20
CA ARG A 583 -19.34 -56.75 19.05
C ARG A 583 -19.49 -58.10 19.75
N ARG A 584 -18.40 -58.74 20.21
CA ARG A 584 -18.45 -60.02 20.95
C ARG A 584 -18.66 -59.86 22.47
N THR A 585 -18.45 -58.67 23.04
CA THR A 585 -18.40 -58.51 24.50
C THR A 585 -19.74 -58.09 25.12
N GLU A 586 -20.61 -57.43 24.36
CA GLU A 586 -21.85 -56.81 24.89
C GLU A 586 -23.09 -57.70 24.79
N ASN A 587 -23.06 -58.76 23.95
CA ASN A 587 -24.20 -59.66 23.72
C ASN A 587 -24.37 -60.75 24.80
N LEU A 588 -24.34 -60.34 26.08
CA LEU A 588 -24.50 -61.22 27.24
C LEU A 588 -25.44 -60.64 28.33
N SER A 589 -26.42 -59.81 27.94
CA SER A 589 -27.48 -59.33 28.85
C SER A 589 -28.87 -59.28 28.20
N ASP A 590 -29.80 -60.00 28.83
CA ASP A 590 -31.27 -59.93 28.79
C ASP A 590 -32.05 -59.80 27.46
N SER A 591 -32.97 -60.75 27.26
CA SER A 591 -34.03 -60.72 26.24
C SER A 591 -35.38 -60.99 26.89
N ARG A 592 -36.14 -59.91 27.21
CA ARG A 592 -37.60 -59.91 27.54
C ARG A 592 -38.18 -58.50 27.77
N GLY A 593 -38.00 -57.59 26.81
CA GLY A 593 -38.65 -56.26 26.80
C GLY A 593 -39.37 -55.98 25.48
N GLU A 594 -40.45 -55.18 25.50
CA GLU A 594 -41.12 -54.74 24.27
C GLU A 594 -40.21 -53.80 23.46
N ASP A 595 -40.07 -54.03 22.16
CA ASP A 595 -39.25 -53.20 21.27
C ASP A 595 -39.86 -51.79 21.16
N LYS A 596 -39.16 -50.79 21.71
CA LYS A 596 -39.54 -49.36 21.61
C LYS A 596 -38.96 -48.73 20.35
N LEU A 597 -39.75 -47.93 19.65
CA LEU A 597 -39.36 -47.20 18.45
C LEU A 597 -39.59 -45.69 18.67
N GLY A 598 -38.50 -44.94 18.84
CA GLY A 598 -38.54 -43.47 18.90
C GLY A 598 -38.59 -42.88 17.50
N VAL A 599 -39.49 -41.93 17.24
CA VAL A 599 -39.56 -41.21 15.98
C VAL A 599 -39.77 -39.72 16.22
N PHE A 600 -38.85 -38.90 15.72
CA PHE A 600 -39.02 -37.46 15.62
C PHE A 600 -39.73 -37.11 14.32
N VAL A 601 -40.72 -36.24 14.39
CA VAL A 601 -41.50 -35.74 13.25
C VAL A 601 -41.25 -34.25 13.13
N PHE A 602 -40.72 -33.82 11.99
CA PHE A 602 -40.54 -32.40 11.67
C PHE A 602 -41.37 -31.99 10.46
N GLY A 603 -41.84 -30.74 10.48
CA GLY A 603 -42.43 -30.07 9.33
C GLY A 603 -42.37 -28.56 9.49
N LYS A 604 -42.92 -27.86 8.50
CA LYS A 604 -43.14 -26.42 8.55
C LYS A 604 -44.64 -26.14 8.34
N ASP A 605 -45.09 -24.99 8.82
CA ASP A 605 -46.43 -24.45 8.54
C ASP A 605 -47.58 -25.40 8.96
N GLY A 606 -47.36 -26.23 9.98
CA GLY A 606 -48.33 -27.18 10.55
C GLY A 606 -48.25 -28.62 10.04
N LEU A 607 -47.35 -28.90 9.09
CA LEU A 607 -47.18 -30.24 8.48
C LEU A 607 -46.71 -31.30 9.47
N GLY A 608 -45.87 -30.94 10.46
CA GLY A 608 -45.37 -31.87 11.47
C GLY A 608 -46.50 -32.36 12.38
N HIS A 609 -47.39 -31.44 12.79
CA HIS A 609 -48.59 -31.77 13.55
C HIS A 609 -49.67 -32.48 12.71
N GLU A 610 -49.73 -32.30 11.39
CA GLU A 610 -50.62 -33.10 10.52
C GLU A 610 -50.10 -34.53 10.32
N LEU A 611 -48.81 -34.72 10.05
CA LEU A 611 -48.18 -36.04 9.93
C LEU A 611 -48.28 -36.83 11.24
N SER A 612 -48.00 -36.21 12.40
CA SER A 612 -48.12 -36.84 13.71
C SER A 612 -49.55 -37.33 14.02
N ARG A 613 -50.59 -36.57 13.64
CA ARG A 613 -51.99 -36.98 13.81
C ARG A 613 -52.35 -38.18 12.93
N GLU A 614 -51.84 -38.25 11.72
CA GLU A 614 -52.08 -39.37 10.80
C GLU A 614 -51.31 -40.63 11.23
N ILE A 615 -50.07 -40.52 11.76
CA ILE A 615 -49.36 -41.63 12.42
C ILE A 615 -50.16 -42.12 13.64
N SER A 616 -50.61 -41.20 14.50
CA SER A 616 -51.40 -41.55 15.70
C SER A 616 -52.69 -42.30 15.34
N ARG A 617 -53.34 -41.91 14.24
CA ARG A 617 -54.55 -42.58 13.69
C ARG A 617 -54.31 -44.01 13.20
N GLN A 618 -53.07 -44.36 12.87
CA GLN A 618 -52.64 -45.71 12.46
C GLN A 618 -52.13 -46.55 13.64
N SER A 619 -51.99 -45.97 14.83
CA SER A 619 -51.58 -46.66 16.06
C SER A 619 -52.79 -46.98 16.94
N THR A 620 -52.74 -48.11 17.65
CA THR A 620 -53.80 -48.47 18.61
C THR A 620 -53.20 -48.43 20.02
N GLY A 621 -53.39 -47.31 20.72
CA GLY A 621 -52.83 -47.10 22.06
C GLY A 621 -51.29 -47.02 22.07
N ASN A 622 -50.72 -46.24 21.15
CA ASN A 622 -49.27 -46.08 20.93
C ASN A 622 -48.52 -47.38 20.59
N LYS A 623 -49.23 -48.46 20.24
CA LYS A 623 -48.64 -49.66 19.63
C LYS A 623 -48.90 -49.67 18.13
N LEU A 624 -47.86 -49.96 17.35
CA LEU A 624 -47.89 -49.93 15.89
C LEU A 624 -47.23 -51.21 15.36
N ASN A 625 -47.95 -51.94 14.49
CA ASN A 625 -47.46 -53.19 13.91
C ASN A 625 -46.69 -52.92 12.61
N ILE A 626 -45.41 -53.31 12.60
CA ILE A 626 -44.52 -53.21 11.43
C ILE A 626 -43.89 -54.58 11.22
N ASN A 627 -44.13 -55.18 10.05
CA ASN A 627 -43.61 -56.50 9.67
C ASN A 627 -43.87 -57.58 10.75
N ASP A 628 -45.12 -57.69 11.18
CA ASP A 628 -45.65 -58.61 12.22
C ASP A 628 -45.05 -58.47 13.63
N LYS A 629 -44.17 -57.48 13.86
CA LYS A 629 -43.74 -57.04 15.20
C LYS A 629 -44.58 -55.86 15.68
N ASN A 630 -45.00 -55.89 16.94
CA ASN A 630 -45.64 -54.76 17.62
C ASN A 630 -44.58 -53.90 18.31
N TYR A 631 -44.40 -52.66 17.86
CA TYR A 631 -43.51 -51.69 18.49
C TYR A 631 -44.28 -50.73 19.40
N ALA A 632 -43.67 -50.34 20.52
CA ALA A 632 -44.16 -49.24 21.34
C ALA A 632 -43.58 -47.92 20.82
N LEU A 633 -44.44 -47.06 20.29
CA LEU A 633 -44.06 -45.85 19.55
C LEU A 633 -43.93 -44.63 20.49
N ASP A 634 -42.79 -43.92 20.41
CA ASP A 634 -42.52 -42.69 21.15
C ASP A 634 -42.32 -41.53 20.15
N LEU A 635 -43.32 -40.65 20.04
CA LEU A 635 -43.37 -39.57 19.05
C LEU A 635 -43.01 -38.21 19.65
N LYS A 636 -42.09 -37.48 19.01
CA LYS A 636 -41.77 -36.09 19.33
C LYS A 636 -41.92 -35.22 18.08
N VAL A 637 -42.71 -34.16 18.17
CA VAL A 637 -43.05 -33.29 17.03
C VAL A 637 -42.38 -31.93 17.18
N VAL A 638 -41.79 -31.43 16.11
CA VAL A 638 -41.25 -30.07 16.00
C VAL A 638 -41.80 -29.45 14.72
N ASP A 639 -42.37 -28.25 14.80
CA ASP A 639 -42.98 -27.58 13.65
C ASP A 639 -42.45 -26.14 13.55
N GLY A 640 -42.09 -25.70 12.34
CA GLY A 640 -41.74 -24.32 12.02
C GLY A 640 -40.30 -23.88 12.30
N ASP A 641 -39.69 -24.26 13.43
CA ASP A 641 -38.36 -23.74 13.84
C ASP A 641 -37.18 -24.70 13.57
N VAL A 642 -36.23 -24.19 12.76
CA VAL A 642 -34.95 -24.81 12.43
C VAL A 642 -34.01 -24.91 13.63
N ALA A 643 -34.01 -23.94 14.54
CA ALA A 643 -33.15 -23.95 15.71
C ALA A 643 -33.59 -25.02 16.71
N ALA A 644 -34.89 -25.10 17.01
CA ALA A 644 -35.48 -26.19 17.79
C ALA A 644 -35.20 -27.57 17.16
N PHE A 645 -35.35 -27.73 15.84
CA PHE A 645 -35.04 -29.00 15.16
C PHE A 645 -33.56 -29.37 15.25
N THR A 646 -32.66 -28.41 15.01
CA THR A 646 -31.20 -28.63 15.15
C THR A 646 -30.83 -29.00 16.59
N THR A 647 -31.48 -28.40 17.59
CA THR A 647 -31.24 -28.70 19.01
C THR A 647 -31.75 -30.09 19.39
N ALA A 648 -32.93 -30.49 18.90
CA ALA A 648 -33.49 -31.83 19.10
C ALA A 648 -32.64 -32.92 18.42
N MET A 649 -32.12 -32.63 17.23
CA MET A 649 -31.16 -33.49 16.50
C MET A 649 -29.86 -33.73 17.27
N GLN A 650 -29.36 -32.71 17.98
CA GLN A 650 -28.09 -32.78 18.73
C GLN A 650 -28.20 -33.53 20.07
N ASN A 651 -29.40 -33.61 20.66
CA ASN A 651 -29.65 -34.38 21.89
C ASN A 651 -30.91 -35.26 21.75
N PRO A 652 -30.82 -36.39 21.01
CA PRO A 652 -31.94 -37.31 20.78
C PRO A 652 -32.21 -38.16 22.03
N CYS A 653 -32.74 -37.54 23.09
CA CYS A 653 -33.06 -38.19 24.37
C CYS A 653 -34.26 -39.16 24.25
N PHE A 654 -34.05 -40.31 23.65
CA PHE A 654 -34.78 -41.55 23.90
C PHE A 654 -33.88 -42.49 24.72
N ASN A 655 -34.44 -43.20 25.70
CA ASN A 655 -33.64 -43.93 26.68
C ASN A 655 -33.00 -45.22 26.11
N GLY A 656 -31.86 -45.08 25.44
CA GLY A 656 -30.92 -46.17 25.17
C GLY A 656 -31.10 -46.98 23.87
N ARG A 657 -31.83 -46.47 22.87
CA ARG A 657 -31.94 -47.11 21.53
C ARG A 657 -32.07 -46.07 20.39
N PRO A 658 -31.64 -46.39 19.16
CA PRO A 658 -31.72 -45.47 18.02
C PRO A 658 -33.17 -45.25 17.57
N GLY A 659 -33.59 -43.98 17.55
CA GLY A 659 -34.83 -43.52 16.92
C GLY A 659 -34.57 -42.79 15.60
N GLY A 660 -35.56 -42.70 14.71
CA GLY A 660 -35.41 -42.09 13.38
C GLY A 660 -36.15 -40.75 13.20
N TYR A 661 -35.97 -40.13 12.03
CA TYR A 661 -36.55 -38.82 11.69
C TYR A 661 -37.48 -38.90 10.46
N LEU A 662 -38.69 -38.34 10.59
CA LEU A 662 -39.64 -38.12 9.50
C LEU A 662 -39.75 -36.62 9.21
N CYS A 663 -39.41 -36.21 8.01
CA CYS A 663 -39.26 -34.81 7.60
C CYS A 663 -40.27 -34.46 6.50
N ALA A 664 -41.35 -33.77 6.87
CA ALA A 664 -42.46 -33.44 5.97
C ALA A 664 -42.31 -32.08 5.29
N PHE A 665 -42.62 -32.02 3.99
CA PHE A 665 -42.60 -30.80 3.19
C PHE A 665 -43.70 -30.80 2.12
N ASN A 666 -44.10 -29.63 1.63
CA ASN A 666 -45.16 -29.47 0.62
C ASN A 666 -44.83 -28.44 -0.49
N SER A 667 -43.68 -27.78 -0.38
CA SER A 667 -43.31 -26.59 -1.15
C SER A 667 -41.79 -26.49 -1.28
N LEU A 668 -41.31 -25.69 -2.23
CA LEU A 668 -39.87 -25.48 -2.42
C LEU A 668 -39.22 -24.84 -1.19
N ASP A 669 -39.92 -23.99 -0.45
CA ASP A 669 -39.36 -23.29 0.71
C ASP A 669 -39.42 -24.13 2.00
N SER A 670 -40.34 -25.09 2.10
CA SER A 670 -40.25 -26.14 3.14
C SER A 670 -39.15 -27.17 2.83
N LEU A 671 -38.91 -27.48 1.54
CA LEU A 671 -37.77 -28.32 1.14
C LEU A 671 -36.41 -27.63 1.38
N LYS A 672 -36.25 -26.34 1.04
CA LYS A 672 -35.03 -25.57 1.36
C LYS A 672 -34.73 -25.55 2.85
N CYS A 673 -35.77 -25.32 3.66
CA CYS A 673 -35.69 -25.36 5.13
C CYS A 673 -35.10 -26.70 5.63
N LEU A 674 -35.59 -27.82 5.09
CA LEU A 674 -35.03 -29.15 5.36
C LEU A 674 -33.58 -29.30 4.88
N THR A 675 -33.27 -28.80 3.68
CA THR A 675 -31.91 -28.84 3.11
C THR A 675 -30.90 -28.10 3.99
N GLU A 676 -31.23 -26.91 4.51
CA GLU A 676 -30.37 -26.20 5.46
C GLU A 676 -30.14 -26.99 6.76
N CYS A 677 -31.14 -27.72 7.24
CA CYS A 677 -31.00 -28.57 8.42
C CYS A 677 -30.05 -29.76 8.15
N LEU A 678 -30.20 -30.42 6.99
CA LEU A 678 -29.34 -31.52 6.56
C LEU A 678 -27.89 -31.05 6.36
N GLU A 679 -27.67 -29.89 5.73
CA GLU A 679 -26.33 -29.31 5.52
C GLU A 679 -25.62 -28.98 6.84
N ARG A 680 -26.34 -28.48 7.85
CA ARG A 680 -25.77 -28.25 9.19
C ARG A 680 -25.36 -29.56 9.86
N MET A 681 -26.11 -30.65 9.70
CA MET A 681 -25.71 -31.96 10.25
C MET A 681 -24.50 -32.58 9.56
N THR A 682 -24.39 -32.49 8.24
CA THR A 682 -23.19 -32.97 7.52
C THR A 682 -21.95 -32.15 7.91
N ASN A 683 -22.10 -30.83 8.11
CA ASN A 683 -21.00 -29.94 8.47
C ASN A 683 -20.55 -30.07 9.94
N VAL A 684 -21.45 -30.41 10.87
CA VAL A 684 -21.06 -30.77 12.26
C VAL A 684 -20.30 -32.09 12.29
N SER A 685 -20.71 -33.07 11.48
CA SER A 685 -20.07 -34.39 11.35
C SER A 685 -18.66 -34.37 10.74
N THR A 686 -18.26 -33.28 10.06
CA THR A 686 -16.91 -33.09 9.51
C THR A 686 -16.01 -32.24 10.43
N GLY A 687 -16.57 -31.49 11.38
CA GLY A 687 -15.82 -30.58 12.25
C GLY A 687 -15.09 -31.23 13.43
N ASN A 688 -15.64 -32.27 14.05
CA ASN A 688 -15.12 -32.88 15.28
C ASN A 688 -15.00 -34.41 15.19
N ARG A 689 -13.91 -34.93 14.62
CA ARG A 689 -13.57 -36.37 14.67
C ARG A 689 -12.74 -36.74 15.90
N LYS A 690 -13.32 -36.55 17.09
CA LYS A 690 -12.88 -37.15 18.37
C LYS A 690 -14.08 -37.45 19.27
N ASP A 691 -14.91 -38.41 18.85
CA ASP A 691 -15.56 -39.37 19.75
C ASP A 691 -16.23 -40.50 18.93
N GLY A 692 -16.24 -41.72 19.47
CA GLY A 692 -16.47 -42.97 18.74
C GLY A 692 -17.92 -43.41 18.56
N LEU A 693 -18.88 -42.50 18.35
CA LEU A 693 -20.31 -42.81 18.28
C LEU A 693 -21.00 -42.20 17.04
N SER A 694 -20.88 -42.88 15.89
CA SER A 694 -21.53 -42.49 14.62
C SER A 694 -22.33 -43.63 14.00
N GLY A 695 -23.46 -43.98 14.62
CA GLY A 695 -24.49 -44.80 13.97
C GLY A 695 -25.33 -43.92 13.04
N ASN A 696 -25.49 -44.32 11.77
CA ASN A 696 -26.33 -43.58 10.82
C ASN A 696 -27.79 -43.60 11.30
N ILE A 697 -28.29 -42.44 11.73
CA ILE A 697 -29.69 -42.31 12.14
C ILE A 697 -30.57 -42.24 10.87
N PRO A 698 -31.59 -43.10 10.71
CA PRO A 698 -32.42 -43.08 9.51
C PRO A 698 -33.30 -41.83 9.44
N ILE A 699 -33.20 -41.12 8.32
CA ILE A 699 -34.00 -39.94 7.97
C ILE A 699 -34.83 -40.27 6.72
N VAL A 700 -36.11 -39.90 6.74
CA VAL A 700 -37.01 -40.02 5.59
C VAL A 700 -37.65 -38.66 5.25
N LEU A 701 -37.48 -38.21 4.02
CA LEU A 701 -38.17 -37.06 3.43
C LEU A 701 -39.56 -37.50 2.94
N LEU A 702 -40.61 -36.77 3.34
CA LEU A 702 -42.01 -37.10 3.06
C LEU A 702 -42.70 -35.94 2.32
N LEU A 703 -43.09 -36.13 1.06
CA LEU A 703 -43.85 -35.12 0.31
C LEU A 703 -45.33 -35.18 0.68
N ALA A 704 -45.88 -34.08 1.19
CA ALA A 704 -47.32 -33.96 1.44
C ALA A 704 -48.10 -33.67 0.14
N ASN A 705 -49.33 -34.17 0.07
CA ASN A 705 -50.30 -33.79 -0.96
C ASN A 705 -50.76 -32.34 -0.78
N HIS A 706 -50.45 -31.51 -1.77
CA HIS A 706 -50.88 -30.12 -1.83
C HIS A 706 -52.31 -30.02 -2.37
N LYS A 707 -53.13 -29.09 -1.85
CA LYS A 707 -54.56 -28.99 -2.21
C LYS A 707 -54.79 -28.34 -3.58
N ASP A 708 -53.90 -27.44 -4.02
CA ASP A 708 -53.93 -26.90 -5.38
C ASP A 708 -53.24 -27.82 -6.40
N VAL A 709 -54.06 -28.54 -7.17
CA VAL A 709 -53.64 -29.42 -8.28
C VAL A 709 -53.09 -28.64 -9.49
N ALA A 710 -53.29 -27.31 -9.54
CA ALA A 710 -52.92 -26.46 -10.67
C ALA A 710 -51.43 -26.05 -10.75
N ASN A 711 -50.60 -26.41 -9.76
CA ASN A 711 -49.28 -25.79 -9.59
C ASN A 711 -48.18 -26.46 -10.44
N ARG A 712 -47.75 -25.79 -11.52
CA ARG A 712 -46.73 -26.29 -12.48
C ARG A 712 -45.37 -26.63 -11.87
N THR A 713 -45.10 -26.19 -10.65
CA THR A 713 -43.85 -26.44 -9.91
C THR A 713 -43.79 -27.80 -9.22
N TYR A 714 -44.90 -28.56 -9.15
CA TYR A 714 -44.93 -29.82 -8.39
C TYR A 714 -43.98 -30.92 -8.91
N PRO A 715 -43.79 -31.13 -10.24
CA PRO A 715 -42.76 -32.05 -10.75
C PRO A 715 -41.33 -31.59 -10.44
N LEU A 716 -41.09 -30.27 -10.46
CA LEU A 716 -39.79 -29.67 -10.09
C LEU A 716 -39.49 -29.87 -8.60
N LEU A 717 -40.51 -29.75 -7.74
CA LEU A 717 -40.40 -30.05 -6.31
C LEU A 717 -40.04 -31.53 -6.07
N ARG A 718 -40.68 -32.47 -6.77
CA ARG A 718 -40.32 -33.91 -6.71
C ARG A 718 -38.89 -34.17 -7.20
N GLN A 719 -38.48 -33.54 -8.31
CA GLN A 719 -37.12 -33.67 -8.84
C GLN A 719 -36.07 -33.13 -7.86
N GLN A 720 -36.29 -31.94 -7.28
CA GLN A 720 -35.37 -31.36 -6.29
C GLN A 720 -35.39 -32.11 -4.96
N ALA A 721 -36.51 -32.69 -4.55
CA ALA A 721 -36.59 -33.57 -3.39
C ALA A 721 -35.76 -34.85 -3.59
N GLN A 722 -35.87 -35.50 -4.75
CA GLN A 722 -35.05 -36.67 -5.08
C GLN A 722 -33.56 -36.32 -5.18
N GLN A 723 -33.21 -35.15 -5.76
CA GLN A 723 -31.82 -34.67 -5.78
C GLN A 723 -31.28 -34.39 -4.37
N THR A 724 -32.09 -33.79 -3.49
CA THR A 724 -31.76 -33.57 -2.07
C THR A 724 -31.59 -34.90 -1.33
N ALA A 725 -32.51 -35.84 -1.55
CA ALA A 725 -32.45 -37.19 -0.97
C ALA A 725 -31.15 -37.91 -1.35
N ASN A 726 -30.80 -37.90 -2.64
CA ASN A 726 -29.57 -38.47 -3.16
C ASN A 726 -28.32 -37.75 -2.61
N LYS A 727 -28.33 -36.41 -2.53
CA LYS A 727 -27.20 -35.60 -2.02
C LYS A 727 -26.85 -35.94 -0.56
N TYR A 728 -27.85 -36.27 0.27
CA TYR A 728 -27.66 -36.60 1.69
C TYR A 728 -27.81 -38.09 2.04
N GLN A 729 -28.00 -38.95 1.03
CA GLN A 729 -28.24 -40.39 1.20
C GLN A 729 -29.42 -40.71 2.15
N VAL A 730 -30.45 -39.85 2.16
CA VAL A 730 -31.67 -40.03 2.97
C VAL A 730 -32.79 -40.65 2.12
N ALA A 731 -33.70 -41.40 2.73
CA ALA A 731 -34.82 -41.98 1.99
C ALA A 731 -35.83 -40.91 1.58
N PHE A 732 -36.45 -41.05 0.41
CA PHE A 732 -37.56 -40.20 -0.04
C PHE A 732 -38.79 -41.05 -0.32
N VAL A 733 -39.94 -40.64 0.20
CA VAL A 733 -41.24 -41.28 -0.07
C VAL A 733 -42.19 -40.25 -0.65
N ASP A 734 -42.33 -40.33 -1.97
CA ASP A 734 -43.25 -39.52 -2.77
C ASP A 734 -44.72 -39.84 -2.46
N SER A 735 -45.65 -38.98 -2.88
CA SER A 735 -47.09 -39.20 -2.68
C SER A 735 -47.76 -39.81 -3.92
N SER A 736 -48.52 -40.89 -3.72
CA SER A 736 -49.41 -41.48 -4.73
C SER A 736 -50.55 -40.52 -5.06
N GLY A 737 -50.76 -40.21 -6.34
CA GLY A 737 -51.55 -39.05 -6.78
C GLY A 737 -53.06 -39.09 -6.53
N ASP A 738 -53.62 -40.25 -6.19
CA ASP A 738 -55.07 -40.53 -6.33
C ASP A 738 -55.95 -40.14 -5.12
N SER A 739 -55.48 -39.28 -4.20
CA SER A 739 -56.34 -38.79 -3.11
C SER A 739 -56.03 -37.35 -2.66
N VAL A 740 -56.94 -36.44 -3.00
CA VAL A 740 -56.83 -34.98 -2.79
C VAL A 740 -57.30 -34.54 -1.38
N LEU A 741 -57.95 -35.43 -0.62
CA LEU A 741 -58.64 -35.08 0.64
C LEU A 741 -57.78 -35.13 1.91
N LYS A 742 -56.52 -35.58 1.82
CA LYS A 742 -55.57 -35.66 2.96
C LYS A 742 -54.17 -35.21 2.53
N ALA A 743 -53.43 -34.58 3.44
CA ALA A 743 -52.02 -34.23 3.20
C ALA A 743 -51.08 -35.44 3.18
N PHE A 744 -51.39 -36.51 3.93
CA PHE A 744 -50.57 -37.74 3.96
C PHE A 744 -51.46 -38.97 3.77
N GLN A 745 -50.91 -40.00 3.11
CA GLN A 745 -51.61 -41.26 2.85
C GLN A 745 -51.13 -42.39 3.77
N GLU A 746 -52.05 -43.30 4.10
CA GLU A 746 -51.80 -44.36 5.08
C GLU A 746 -50.66 -45.31 4.66
N ALA A 747 -50.60 -45.67 3.37
CA ALA A 747 -49.50 -46.44 2.80
C ALA A 747 -48.16 -45.68 2.81
N GLN A 748 -48.17 -44.37 2.52
CA GLN A 748 -46.99 -43.52 2.47
C GLN A 748 -46.32 -43.39 3.86
N VAL A 749 -47.13 -43.15 4.89
CA VAL A 749 -46.67 -43.08 6.29
C VAL A 749 -46.15 -44.44 6.76
N LYS A 750 -46.88 -45.53 6.45
CA LYS A 750 -46.43 -46.89 6.77
C LYS A 750 -45.11 -47.26 6.10
N GLN A 751 -44.90 -46.89 4.83
CA GLN A 751 -43.64 -47.11 4.12
C GLN A 751 -42.47 -46.39 4.80
N ALA A 752 -42.65 -45.12 5.19
CA ALA A 752 -41.61 -44.36 5.88
C ALA A 752 -41.25 -44.95 7.27
N LEU A 753 -42.25 -45.43 8.02
CA LEU A 753 -42.02 -46.13 9.29
C LEU A 753 -41.34 -47.50 9.10
N VAL A 754 -41.67 -48.24 8.03
CA VAL A 754 -40.95 -49.47 7.64
C VAL A 754 -39.48 -49.19 7.33
N HIS A 755 -39.17 -48.10 6.61
CA HIS A 755 -37.78 -47.69 6.35
C HIS A 755 -37.01 -47.43 7.65
N ILE A 756 -37.55 -46.62 8.57
CA ILE A 756 -36.91 -46.36 9.88
C ILE A 756 -36.71 -47.67 10.66
N ALA A 757 -37.75 -48.48 10.82
CA ALA A 757 -37.67 -49.73 11.60
C ALA A 757 -36.70 -50.75 10.99
N THR A 758 -36.61 -50.82 9.66
CA THR A 758 -35.68 -51.75 8.98
C THR A 758 -34.24 -51.25 9.09
N SER A 759 -33.98 -49.95 8.93
CA SER A 759 -32.65 -49.36 9.09
C SER A 759 -32.13 -49.47 10.54
N CYS A 760 -32.98 -49.28 11.55
CA CYS A 760 -32.62 -49.52 12.95
C CYS A 760 -32.40 -51.01 13.30
N HIS A 761 -32.70 -51.95 12.39
CA HIS A 761 -32.56 -53.39 12.59
C HIS A 761 -31.65 -54.09 11.56
N GLN A 762 -30.80 -53.37 10.83
CA GLN A 762 -29.71 -53.97 10.02
C GLN A 762 -28.51 -54.43 10.86
N GLU A 763 -28.79 -55.09 11.99
CA GLU A 763 -27.84 -56.06 12.55
C GLU A 763 -28.02 -57.39 11.82
N VAL A 764 -27.15 -57.65 10.84
CA VAL A 764 -27.06 -58.97 10.21
C VAL A 764 -26.63 -59.97 11.29
N ALA A 765 -27.56 -60.84 11.71
CA ALA A 765 -27.26 -61.93 12.63
C ALA A 765 -26.18 -62.82 12.00
N PRO A 766 -25.02 -63.02 12.66
CA PRO A 766 -23.94 -63.78 12.07
C PRO A 766 -24.35 -65.26 11.91
N PRO A 767 -23.87 -65.96 10.88
CA PRO A 767 -24.07 -67.40 10.77
C PRO A 767 -23.45 -68.09 11.99
N LYS A 768 -24.08 -69.18 12.45
CA LYS A 768 -23.55 -70.00 13.56
C LYS A 768 -22.21 -70.61 13.19
N VAL A 769 -21.12 -69.98 13.61
CA VAL A 769 -19.78 -70.57 13.59
C VAL A 769 -19.77 -71.75 14.56
N ILE A 770 -19.51 -72.95 14.04
CA ILE A 770 -19.35 -74.17 14.83
C ILE A 770 -18.06 -74.05 15.67
N GLY A 771 -18.05 -74.71 16.84
CA GLY A 771 -16.99 -74.55 17.83
C GLY A 771 -15.59 -74.98 17.36
N ARG A 772 -14.58 -74.44 18.06
CA ARG A 772 -13.13 -74.65 17.88
C ARG A 772 -12.75 -76.11 17.54
N SER A 773 -12.21 -76.33 16.34
CA SER A 773 -11.15 -77.32 16.10
C SER A 773 -10.22 -76.87 14.96
N ASP A 774 -9.04 -77.49 14.96
CA ASP A 774 -8.10 -77.66 13.84
C ASP A 774 -7.33 -76.44 13.26
N LEU A 775 -6.00 -76.58 13.30
CA LEU A 775 -5.06 -75.80 12.51
C LEU A 775 -5.02 -76.38 11.11
N THR A 776 -5.53 -75.66 10.12
CA THR A 776 -5.33 -75.99 8.70
C THR A 776 -4.59 -74.88 7.98
N GLU A 777 -3.61 -75.29 7.20
CA GLU A 777 -2.87 -74.47 6.23
C GLU A 777 -3.82 -73.85 5.18
N ALA A 778 -3.35 -72.88 4.40
CA ALA A 778 -4.15 -72.35 3.30
C ALA A 778 -4.12 -73.30 2.09
N ASP A 779 -5.23 -73.40 1.37
CA ASP A 779 -5.27 -74.08 0.07
C ASP A 779 -4.53 -73.31 -1.02
N LEU A 780 -4.37 -72.00 -0.85
CA LEU A 780 -3.70 -71.11 -1.79
C LEU A 780 -3.15 -69.87 -1.04
N TYR A 781 -1.97 -69.41 -1.45
CA TYR A 781 -1.36 -68.14 -1.01
C TYR A 781 -1.32 -67.20 -2.20
N VAL A 782 -1.82 -65.97 -2.07
CA VAL A 782 -1.88 -64.98 -3.14
C VAL A 782 -1.34 -63.64 -2.63
N THR A 783 -0.45 -63.02 -3.39
CA THR A 783 0.14 -61.72 -3.03
C THR A 783 -0.42 -60.60 -3.89
N MET A 784 -1.07 -59.63 -3.26
CA MET A 784 -1.64 -58.45 -3.88
C MET A 784 -0.69 -57.26 -3.71
N CYS A 785 -0.20 -56.71 -4.83
CA CYS A 785 0.75 -55.61 -4.86
C CYS A 785 0.05 -54.31 -5.27
N VAL A 786 0.25 -53.22 -4.51
CA VAL A 786 -0.33 -51.89 -4.80
C VAL A 786 0.77 -50.81 -4.73
N MET A 787 0.66 -49.76 -5.55
CA MET A 787 1.68 -48.71 -5.60
C MET A 787 1.47 -47.62 -4.54
N CYS A 788 2.56 -47.22 -3.89
CA CYS A 788 2.55 -46.16 -2.88
C CYS A 788 2.40 -44.77 -3.52
N GLY A 789 1.46 -43.98 -3.00
CA GLY A 789 1.15 -42.64 -3.52
C GLY A 789 0.23 -42.61 -4.74
N ASP A 790 -0.39 -43.73 -5.13
CA ASP A 790 -1.42 -43.74 -6.17
C ASP A 790 -2.70 -43.00 -5.73
N PRO A 791 -3.49 -42.45 -6.67
CA PRO A 791 -4.62 -41.57 -6.36
C PRO A 791 -5.87 -42.27 -5.81
N PHE A 792 -5.87 -43.60 -5.70
CA PHE A 792 -6.98 -44.38 -5.15
C PHE A 792 -6.66 -44.91 -3.74
N THR A 793 -7.69 -45.13 -2.92
CA THR A 793 -7.53 -45.71 -1.58
C THR A 793 -7.39 -47.23 -1.66
N VAL A 794 -6.54 -47.82 -0.81
CA VAL A 794 -6.39 -49.29 -0.74
C VAL A 794 -7.72 -49.99 -0.40
N ASP A 795 -8.60 -49.32 0.35
CA ASP A 795 -9.96 -49.77 0.69
C ASP A 795 -10.80 -50.17 -0.54
N LEU A 796 -10.67 -49.45 -1.67
CA LEU A 796 -11.35 -49.77 -2.94
C LEU A 796 -11.04 -51.19 -3.42
N VAL A 797 -9.78 -51.60 -3.27
CA VAL A 797 -9.26 -52.88 -3.75
C VAL A 797 -9.62 -54.01 -2.78
N LEU A 798 -9.75 -53.71 -1.48
CA LEU A 798 -9.95 -54.71 -0.43
C LEU A 798 -11.42 -54.93 -0.03
N THR A 799 -12.30 -53.94 -0.22
CA THR A 799 -13.74 -54.07 0.05
C THR A 799 -14.39 -55.31 -0.59
N PRO A 800 -14.10 -55.69 -1.85
CA PRO A 800 -14.64 -56.91 -2.48
C PRO A 800 -14.33 -58.21 -1.73
N PHE A 801 -13.30 -58.23 -0.87
CA PHE A 801 -12.96 -59.39 -0.05
C PHE A 801 -13.62 -59.31 1.33
N PHE A 802 -13.75 -58.10 1.91
CA PHE A 802 -14.39 -57.89 3.22
C PHE A 802 -15.91 -58.10 3.22
N GLU A 803 -16.64 -57.75 2.16
CA GLU A 803 -18.09 -58.00 2.06
C GLU A 803 -18.45 -59.48 1.78
N SER A 804 -17.46 -60.34 1.52
CA SER A 804 -17.71 -61.77 1.34
C SER A 804 -18.16 -62.43 2.64
N CYS A 805 -19.20 -63.27 2.58
CA CYS A 805 -19.80 -63.96 3.74
C CYS A 805 -18.87 -64.98 4.44
N PHE A 806 -17.61 -65.08 4.01
CA PHE A 806 -16.64 -66.10 4.37
C PHE A 806 -15.24 -65.52 4.67
N CYS A 807 -15.13 -64.20 4.83
CA CYS A 807 -13.90 -63.53 5.23
C CYS A 807 -13.54 -63.79 6.70
N THR A 808 -12.28 -64.14 6.96
CA THR A 808 -11.68 -64.26 8.29
C THR A 808 -10.35 -63.52 8.36
N PHE A 809 -10.10 -62.85 9.49
CA PHE A 809 -8.89 -62.04 9.69
C PHE A 809 -7.76 -62.87 10.31
N GLY A 810 -6.51 -62.50 10.04
CA GLY A 810 -5.32 -63.14 10.60
C GLY A 810 -5.24 -63.09 12.12
N GLN A 811 -4.30 -63.86 12.68
CA GLN A 811 -3.97 -63.77 14.11
C GLN A 811 -3.38 -62.39 14.45
N PRO A 812 -3.52 -61.88 15.68
CA PRO A 812 -2.83 -60.67 16.12
C PRO A 812 -1.31 -60.85 15.95
N GLY A 813 -0.75 -60.16 14.95
CA GLY A 813 0.63 -60.34 14.47
C GLY A 813 0.73 -60.44 12.94
N GLN A 814 -0.32 -60.89 12.24
CA GLN A 814 -0.43 -60.85 10.78
C GLN A 814 -1.46 -59.76 10.38
N VAL A 815 -0.98 -58.52 10.33
CA VAL A 815 -1.76 -57.30 10.00
C VAL A 815 -1.69 -56.92 8.51
N ASP A 816 -1.21 -57.86 7.68
CA ASP A 816 -0.99 -57.73 6.24
C ASP A 816 -1.94 -58.58 5.38
N SER A 817 -2.78 -59.44 5.99
CA SER A 817 -3.42 -60.53 5.25
C SER A 817 -4.85 -60.90 5.67
N VAL A 818 -5.61 -61.39 4.69
CA VAL A 818 -7.04 -61.71 4.74
C VAL A 818 -7.24 -63.16 4.29
N SER A 819 -8.06 -63.94 4.99
CA SER A 819 -8.40 -65.32 4.61
C SER A 819 -9.83 -65.40 4.08
N LEU A 820 -9.96 -65.79 2.81
CA LEU A 820 -11.22 -65.98 2.09
C LEU A 820 -11.51 -67.48 1.94
N GLU A 821 -12.71 -67.94 2.30
CA GLU A 821 -13.18 -69.26 1.89
C GLU A 821 -14.20 -69.16 0.76
N MET A 822 -13.93 -69.78 -0.39
CA MET A 822 -14.82 -69.75 -1.56
C MET A 822 -14.94 -71.13 -2.21
N PHE A 823 -15.96 -71.32 -3.04
CA PHE A 823 -16.11 -72.56 -3.82
C PHE A 823 -15.37 -72.42 -5.16
N LEU A 824 -14.35 -73.24 -5.36
CA LEU A 824 -13.65 -73.41 -6.64
C LEU A 824 -14.08 -74.77 -7.22
N GLY A 825 -14.91 -74.72 -8.25
CA GLY A 825 -15.61 -75.90 -8.76
C GLY A 825 -16.50 -76.55 -7.69
N ALA A 826 -16.28 -77.83 -7.42
CA ALA A 826 -17.05 -78.60 -6.43
C ALA A 826 -16.52 -78.48 -4.98
N HIS A 827 -15.39 -77.81 -4.74
CA HIS A 827 -14.71 -77.80 -3.44
C HIS A 827 -14.67 -76.41 -2.81
N ARG A 828 -14.95 -76.32 -1.52
CA ARG A 828 -14.64 -75.14 -0.69
C ARG A 828 -13.14 -75.10 -0.46
N LYS A 829 -12.52 -73.95 -0.72
CA LYS A 829 -11.08 -73.71 -0.68
C LYS A 829 -10.77 -72.42 0.09
N LYS A 830 -9.73 -72.47 0.92
CA LYS A 830 -9.28 -71.40 1.83
C LYS A 830 -8.07 -70.67 1.24
N ILE A 831 -8.30 -69.49 0.70
CA ILE A 831 -7.29 -68.63 0.06
C ILE A 831 -6.81 -67.59 1.07
N LYS A 832 -5.50 -67.53 1.32
CA LYS A 832 -4.90 -66.41 2.05
C LYS A 832 -4.39 -65.37 1.04
N ILE A 833 -4.93 -64.17 1.11
CA ILE A 833 -4.50 -63.01 0.32
C ILE A 833 -3.66 -62.12 1.23
N THR A 834 -2.40 -61.91 0.90
CA THR A 834 -1.51 -60.95 1.58
C THR A 834 -1.42 -59.68 0.74
N VAL A 835 -1.61 -58.52 1.35
CA VAL A 835 -1.70 -57.22 0.67
C VAL A 835 -0.53 -56.36 1.12
N MET A 836 0.26 -55.87 0.17
CA MET A 836 1.45 -55.09 0.45
C MET A 836 1.79 -54.11 -0.68
N SER A 837 2.70 -53.18 -0.40
CA SER A 837 3.27 -52.32 -1.43
C SER A 837 4.13 -53.11 -2.43
N TYR A 838 4.33 -52.60 -3.65
CA TYR A 838 5.34 -53.19 -4.55
C TYR A 838 6.73 -53.26 -3.91
N HIS A 839 7.16 -52.23 -3.16
CA HIS A 839 8.49 -52.20 -2.54
C HIS A 839 8.66 -53.21 -1.40
N MET A 840 7.58 -53.53 -0.68
CA MET A 840 7.54 -54.62 0.31
C MET A 840 7.47 -56.00 -0.37
N ALA A 841 6.69 -56.13 -1.45
CA ALA A 841 6.67 -57.35 -2.27
C ALA A 841 8.04 -57.66 -2.89
N THR A 842 8.82 -56.63 -3.26
CA THR A 842 10.20 -56.84 -3.74
C THR A 842 11.13 -57.38 -2.65
N LEU A 843 10.84 -57.10 -1.37
CA LEU A 843 11.63 -57.57 -0.22
C LEU A 843 11.19 -58.97 0.25
N ARG A 844 9.94 -59.36 -0.02
CA ARG A 844 9.34 -60.65 0.38
C ARG A 844 9.19 -61.62 -0.79
N ARG A 845 10.12 -61.59 -1.75
CA ARG A 845 10.12 -62.50 -2.92
C ARG A 845 10.34 -63.96 -2.55
N ASP A 846 11.02 -64.21 -1.43
CA ASP A 846 11.32 -65.55 -0.92
C ASP A 846 10.12 -66.20 -0.18
N ASP A 847 9.00 -65.49 0.00
CA ASP A 847 7.77 -66.05 0.57
C ASP A 847 6.97 -66.81 -0.50
N LEU A 848 6.59 -68.07 -0.21
CA LEU A 848 5.78 -68.91 -1.11
C LEU A 848 4.46 -68.23 -1.50
N THR A 849 4.34 -67.89 -2.79
CA THR A 849 3.15 -67.26 -3.38
C THR A 849 2.70 -68.04 -4.62
N HIS A 850 1.44 -68.49 -4.61
CA HIS A 850 0.84 -69.28 -5.69
C HIS A 850 0.18 -68.43 -6.79
N GLY A 851 0.26 -67.10 -6.69
CA GLY A 851 -0.28 -66.17 -7.68
C GLY A 851 -0.17 -64.71 -7.23
N HIS A 852 -0.02 -63.81 -8.19
CA HIS A 852 0.03 -62.37 -7.94
C HIS A 852 -1.21 -61.63 -8.47
N ILE A 853 -1.70 -60.68 -7.69
CA ILE A 853 -2.67 -59.67 -8.14
C ILE A 853 -1.96 -58.32 -8.14
N LEU A 854 -1.59 -57.81 -9.32
CA LEU A 854 -0.82 -56.58 -9.46
C LEU A 854 -1.75 -55.42 -9.82
N VAL A 855 -1.85 -54.43 -8.94
CA VAL A 855 -2.78 -53.31 -9.04
C VAL A 855 -2.01 -52.03 -9.38
N TYR A 856 -2.48 -51.29 -10.39
CA TYR A 856 -1.86 -50.02 -10.80
C TYR A 856 -2.91 -48.96 -11.17
N SER A 857 -2.56 -47.69 -11.05
CA SER A 857 -3.43 -46.59 -11.49
C SER A 857 -3.26 -46.31 -12.98
N ALA A 858 -4.36 -46.30 -13.72
CA ALA A 858 -4.39 -45.85 -15.11
C ALA A 858 -4.03 -44.35 -15.27
N LYS A 859 -3.97 -43.57 -14.19
CA LYS A 859 -3.59 -42.14 -14.24
C LYS A 859 -2.10 -41.86 -14.07
N ARG A 860 -1.29 -42.85 -13.66
CA ARG A 860 0.07 -42.60 -13.13
C ARG A 860 1.12 -43.51 -13.78
N LYS A 861 1.98 -42.94 -14.63
CA LYS A 861 3.03 -43.71 -15.34
C LYS A 861 4.00 -44.42 -14.39
N ALA A 862 4.35 -43.80 -13.27
CA ALA A 862 5.14 -44.41 -12.21
C ALA A 862 4.55 -45.71 -11.63
N SER A 863 3.21 -45.85 -11.62
CA SER A 863 2.52 -47.07 -11.15
C SER A 863 2.72 -48.23 -12.14
N MET A 864 2.61 -47.94 -13.45
CA MET A 864 2.87 -48.91 -14.52
C MET A 864 4.35 -49.32 -14.59
N ALA A 865 5.28 -48.36 -14.55
CA ALA A 865 6.72 -48.62 -14.59
C ALA A 865 7.18 -49.47 -13.39
N THR A 866 6.65 -49.19 -12.19
CA THR A 866 6.97 -49.98 -10.99
C THR A 866 6.33 -51.37 -11.02
N MET A 867 5.15 -51.53 -11.62
CA MET A 867 4.54 -52.86 -11.86
C MET A 867 5.40 -53.71 -12.81
N ARG A 868 5.90 -53.13 -13.91
CA ARG A 868 6.80 -53.82 -14.85
C ARG A 868 8.15 -54.17 -14.21
N ALA A 869 8.76 -53.24 -13.47
CA ALA A 869 10.00 -53.48 -12.73
C ALA A 869 9.85 -54.49 -11.59
N PHE A 870 8.62 -54.79 -11.14
CA PHE A 870 8.35 -55.93 -10.27
C PHE A 870 8.21 -57.25 -11.06
N LEU A 871 7.55 -57.21 -12.22
CA LEU A 871 7.28 -58.36 -13.10
C LEU A 871 8.53 -59.01 -13.70
N SER A 872 9.62 -58.26 -13.94
CA SER A 872 10.86 -58.82 -14.49
C SER A 872 11.44 -59.98 -13.66
N ASP A 873 11.09 -60.03 -12.37
CA ASP A 873 11.62 -60.98 -11.41
C ASP A 873 10.50 -61.84 -10.77
N VAL A 874 9.35 -61.98 -11.45
CA VAL A 874 8.29 -62.95 -11.13
C VAL A 874 8.46 -64.17 -12.05
N PRO A 875 8.65 -65.40 -11.51
CA PRO A 875 8.77 -66.60 -12.34
C PRO A 875 7.54 -66.89 -13.21
N ASP A 876 7.76 -67.27 -14.48
CA ASP A 876 6.73 -67.54 -15.51
C ASP A 876 5.67 -68.58 -15.08
N VAL A 877 5.99 -69.46 -14.11
CA VAL A 877 5.07 -70.47 -13.58
C VAL A 877 3.95 -69.87 -12.73
N ILE A 878 4.16 -68.70 -12.12
CA ILE A 878 3.25 -68.08 -11.15
C ILE A 878 2.17 -67.26 -11.88
N PRO A 879 0.86 -67.57 -11.73
CA PRO A 879 -0.20 -66.80 -12.37
C PRO A 879 -0.25 -65.34 -11.94
N VAL A 880 -0.50 -64.46 -12.91
CA VAL A 880 -0.62 -63.01 -12.70
C VAL A 880 -1.99 -62.52 -13.14
N GLN A 881 -2.65 -61.76 -12.27
CA GLN A 881 -3.82 -60.94 -12.58
C GLN A 881 -3.45 -59.46 -12.45
N LEU A 882 -3.41 -58.76 -13.58
CA LEU A 882 -3.27 -57.31 -13.64
C LEU A 882 -4.63 -56.63 -13.42
N VAL A 883 -4.63 -55.54 -12.65
CA VAL A 883 -5.84 -54.78 -12.28
C VAL A 883 -5.58 -53.28 -12.46
N ALA A 884 -6.20 -52.68 -13.48
CA ALA A 884 -6.07 -51.26 -13.78
C ALA A 884 -7.18 -50.44 -13.10
N ILE A 885 -6.83 -49.54 -12.19
CA ILE A 885 -7.79 -48.65 -11.52
C ILE A 885 -8.00 -47.38 -12.35
N THR A 886 -9.25 -47.13 -12.77
CA THR A 886 -9.70 -45.87 -13.39
C THR A 886 -10.57 -45.07 -12.41
N GLU A 887 -10.79 -43.77 -12.63
CA GLU A 887 -11.78 -43.02 -11.82
C GLU A 887 -13.22 -43.31 -12.24
N SER A 888 -13.47 -43.45 -13.54
CA SER A 888 -14.80 -43.68 -14.11
C SER A 888 -14.79 -44.73 -15.22
N GLN A 889 -15.98 -45.20 -15.61
CA GLN A 889 -16.15 -46.13 -16.74
C GLN A 889 -15.87 -45.46 -18.11
N ASN A 890 -15.92 -44.12 -18.18
CA ASN A 890 -15.70 -43.37 -19.43
C ASN A 890 -14.26 -42.88 -19.61
N GLU A 891 -13.41 -42.97 -18.59
CA GLU A 891 -12.11 -42.29 -18.55
C GLU A 891 -11.18 -42.68 -19.73
N PHE A 892 -11.29 -43.92 -20.21
CA PHE A 892 -10.58 -44.45 -21.38
C PHE A 892 -10.82 -43.63 -22.68
N PHE A 893 -11.93 -42.90 -22.77
CA PHE A 893 -12.25 -42.04 -23.91
C PHE A 893 -11.85 -40.57 -23.70
N GLU A 894 -11.64 -40.15 -22.45
CA GLU A 894 -11.45 -38.74 -22.05
C GLU A 894 -9.98 -38.42 -21.69
N ASN A 895 -9.24 -39.39 -21.16
CA ASN A 895 -7.86 -39.22 -20.71
C ASN A 895 -6.88 -40.03 -21.58
N ALA A 896 -5.99 -39.32 -22.29
CA ALA A 896 -4.99 -39.94 -23.16
C ALA A 896 -4.01 -40.86 -22.40
N VAL A 897 -3.64 -40.51 -21.15
CA VAL A 897 -2.73 -41.34 -20.33
C VAL A 897 -3.45 -42.60 -19.82
N ALA A 898 -4.73 -42.50 -19.44
CA ALA A 898 -5.50 -43.69 -19.07
C ALA A 898 -5.70 -44.64 -20.26
N LYS A 899 -5.93 -44.10 -21.45
CA LYS A 899 -5.99 -44.91 -22.68
C LYS A 899 -4.68 -45.62 -22.97
N GLU A 900 -3.55 -44.91 -22.83
CA GLU A 900 -2.20 -45.46 -22.97
C GLU A 900 -1.98 -46.60 -21.95
N LEU A 901 -2.10 -46.32 -20.66
CA LEU A 901 -1.78 -47.28 -19.59
C LEU A 901 -2.77 -48.45 -19.46
N VAL A 902 -4.04 -48.30 -19.88
CA VAL A 902 -5.00 -49.43 -19.94
C VAL A 902 -4.67 -50.35 -21.12
N SER A 903 -4.41 -49.80 -22.30
CA SER A 903 -4.03 -50.58 -23.47
C SER A 903 -2.69 -51.31 -23.26
N GLU A 904 -1.77 -50.70 -22.52
CA GLU A 904 -0.47 -51.27 -22.19
C GLU A 904 -0.59 -52.45 -21.21
N GLY A 905 -1.39 -52.32 -20.14
CA GLY A 905 -1.63 -53.43 -19.21
C GLY A 905 -2.34 -54.62 -19.83
N GLU A 906 -3.26 -54.41 -20.78
CA GLU A 906 -3.89 -55.48 -21.55
C GLU A 906 -2.87 -56.20 -22.46
N HIS A 907 -1.90 -55.46 -23.02
CA HIS A 907 -0.81 -56.03 -23.80
C HIS A 907 0.15 -56.87 -22.95
N ILE A 908 0.62 -56.34 -21.80
CA ILE A 908 1.52 -57.03 -20.87
C ILE A 908 0.88 -58.32 -20.35
N ALA A 909 -0.39 -58.27 -19.94
CA ALA A 909 -1.12 -59.48 -19.50
C ALA A 909 -1.18 -60.54 -20.60
N SER A 910 -1.37 -60.13 -21.85
CA SER A 910 -1.43 -61.04 -23.00
C SER A 910 -0.06 -61.66 -23.33
N GLU A 911 1.03 -60.95 -23.08
CA GLU A 911 2.41 -61.42 -23.31
C GLU A 911 2.83 -62.46 -22.26
N ILE A 912 2.63 -62.17 -20.98
CA ILE A 912 3.00 -63.08 -19.87
C ILE A 912 2.01 -64.24 -19.66
N GLY A 913 0.99 -64.38 -20.54
CA GLY A 913 -0.06 -65.39 -20.40
C GLY A 913 -0.95 -65.20 -19.16
N GLY A 914 -0.99 -64.00 -18.60
CA GLY A 914 -1.77 -63.62 -17.42
C GLY A 914 -3.18 -63.14 -17.76
N ARG A 915 -3.82 -62.49 -16.78
CA ARG A 915 -5.18 -61.96 -16.88
C ARG A 915 -5.21 -60.45 -16.67
N PHE A 916 -6.17 -59.77 -17.29
CA PHE A 916 -6.36 -58.32 -17.18
C PHE A 916 -7.80 -57.98 -16.78
N CYS A 917 -7.99 -56.95 -15.95
CA CYS A 917 -9.29 -56.33 -15.72
C CYS A 917 -9.17 -54.84 -15.36
N THR A 918 -10.25 -54.09 -15.57
CA THR A 918 -10.36 -52.66 -15.23
C THR A 918 -11.38 -52.46 -14.11
N VAL A 919 -11.07 -51.58 -13.15
CA VAL A 919 -11.90 -51.32 -11.96
C VAL A 919 -12.13 -49.81 -11.80
N PRO A 920 -13.37 -49.31 -11.96
CA PRO A 920 -13.67 -47.89 -11.74
C PRO A 920 -13.83 -47.56 -10.25
N ALA A 921 -13.05 -46.62 -9.75
CA ALA A 921 -13.00 -46.21 -8.34
C ALA A 921 -14.32 -45.62 -7.80
N GLN A 922 -15.19 -45.12 -8.68
CA GLN A 922 -16.53 -44.63 -8.31
C GLN A 922 -17.63 -45.70 -8.41
N SER A 923 -17.30 -46.94 -8.83
CA SER A 923 -18.30 -48.00 -9.04
C SER A 923 -18.62 -48.81 -7.79
N HIS A 924 -19.75 -49.53 -7.81
CA HIS A 924 -20.16 -50.44 -6.74
C HIS A 924 -19.39 -51.78 -6.75
N PHE A 925 -18.06 -51.72 -6.88
CA PHE A 925 -17.18 -52.89 -6.99
C PHE A 925 -17.18 -53.79 -5.73
N TYR A 926 -17.68 -53.27 -4.61
CA TYR A 926 -17.75 -53.92 -3.29
C TYR A 926 -18.42 -55.30 -3.25
N ARG A 927 -19.17 -55.72 -4.29
CA ARG A 927 -19.79 -57.07 -4.38
C ARG A 927 -19.20 -58.00 -5.43
N GLN A 928 -18.04 -57.67 -6.02
CA GLN A 928 -17.54 -58.37 -7.22
C GLN A 928 -16.32 -59.28 -6.96
N THR A 929 -16.26 -59.95 -5.80
CA THR A 929 -15.25 -61.01 -5.52
C THR A 929 -15.21 -62.08 -6.61
N GLU A 930 -16.36 -62.35 -7.25
CA GLU A 930 -16.51 -63.33 -8.34
C GLU A 930 -15.57 -63.06 -9.53
N VAL A 931 -15.18 -61.80 -9.78
CA VAL A 931 -14.26 -61.41 -10.87
C VAL A 931 -12.90 -62.09 -10.77
N PHE A 932 -12.43 -62.39 -9.55
CA PHE A 932 -11.15 -63.06 -9.30
C PHE A 932 -11.25 -64.60 -9.34
N THR A 933 -12.46 -65.19 -9.40
CA THR A 933 -12.66 -66.66 -9.43
C THR A 933 -11.87 -67.36 -10.54
N PRO A 934 -11.81 -66.86 -11.79
CA PRO A 934 -11.04 -67.51 -12.86
C PRO A 934 -9.53 -67.53 -12.58
N PHE A 935 -9.01 -66.48 -11.95
CA PHE A 935 -7.61 -66.40 -11.51
C PHE A 935 -7.33 -67.39 -10.36
N PHE A 936 -8.20 -67.44 -9.34
CA PHE A 936 -8.04 -68.37 -8.23
C PHE A 936 -8.16 -69.85 -8.64
N ALA A 937 -8.97 -70.16 -9.66
CA ALA A 937 -9.05 -71.49 -10.23
C ALA A 937 -7.74 -71.89 -10.95
N GLU A 938 -7.16 -70.98 -11.74
CA GLU A 938 -5.87 -71.20 -12.42
C GLU A 938 -4.70 -71.32 -11.44
N ALA A 939 -4.65 -70.47 -10.42
CA ALA A 939 -3.64 -70.54 -9.35
C ALA A 939 -3.72 -71.86 -8.57
N LEU A 940 -4.93 -72.42 -8.39
CA LEU A 940 -5.13 -73.74 -7.79
C LEU A 940 -4.71 -74.89 -8.74
N GLU A 941 -4.84 -74.72 -10.06
CA GLU A 941 -4.40 -75.69 -11.07
C GLU A 941 -2.87 -75.73 -11.20
N LYS A 942 -2.22 -74.55 -11.24
CA LYS A 942 -0.76 -74.42 -11.34
C LYS A 942 -0.03 -74.60 -10.00
N ARG A 943 -0.72 -74.55 -8.85
CA ARG A 943 -0.15 -74.73 -7.50
C ARG A 943 0.99 -75.77 -7.40
N PRO A 944 0.83 -77.05 -7.80
CA PRO A 944 1.89 -78.05 -7.62
C PRO A 944 3.16 -77.75 -8.43
N LEU A 945 3.06 -77.04 -9.57
CA LEU A 945 4.22 -76.61 -10.35
C LEU A 945 4.97 -75.48 -9.64
N VAL A 946 4.23 -74.53 -9.04
CA VAL A 946 4.81 -73.44 -8.24
C VAL A 946 5.48 -73.98 -6.98
N GLU A 947 4.86 -74.95 -6.29
CA GLU A 947 5.44 -75.60 -5.11
C GLU A 947 6.68 -76.44 -5.46
N GLU A 948 6.69 -77.12 -6.61
CA GLU A 948 7.88 -77.85 -7.10
C GLU A 948 9.02 -76.90 -7.45
N GLU A 949 8.76 -75.83 -8.23
CA GLU A 949 9.79 -74.85 -8.61
C GLU A 949 10.37 -74.12 -7.40
N PHE A 950 9.53 -73.72 -6.43
CA PHE A 950 9.95 -73.13 -5.15
C PHE A 950 10.83 -74.08 -4.31
N CYS A 951 10.53 -75.39 -4.31
CA CYS A 951 11.36 -76.38 -3.60
C CYS A 951 12.70 -76.69 -4.29
N PHE A 952 12.86 -76.32 -5.57
CA PHE A 952 14.06 -76.58 -6.36
C PHE A 952 15.03 -75.39 -6.46
N ASP A 953 14.73 -74.24 -5.86
CA ASP A 953 15.67 -73.11 -5.84
C ASP A 953 16.92 -73.44 -4.98
N PRO A 954 18.14 -73.45 -5.57
CA PRO A 954 19.36 -73.81 -4.84
C PRO A 954 19.78 -72.80 -3.76
N THR A 955 19.24 -71.57 -3.76
CA THR A 955 19.66 -70.50 -2.84
C THR A 955 19.16 -70.69 -1.42
N MET A 956 18.03 -71.39 -1.21
CA MET A 956 17.32 -71.43 0.07
C MET A 956 17.85 -72.46 1.09
N ASN A 957 18.75 -73.36 0.68
CA ASN A 957 19.22 -74.49 1.52
C ASN A 957 20.27 -74.13 2.60
N VAL A 958 20.51 -72.85 2.90
CA VAL A 958 21.53 -72.41 3.87
C VAL A 958 20.93 -71.95 5.22
N SER A 959 19.63 -71.61 5.26
CA SER A 959 19.03 -70.89 6.40
C SER A 959 18.37 -71.78 7.47
N SER A 960 18.34 -73.10 7.29
CA SER A 960 17.47 -74.01 8.07
C SER A 960 18.16 -74.84 9.17
N GLU A 961 19.50 -74.98 9.19
CA GLU A 961 20.21 -75.77 10.22
C GLU A 961 20.51 -75.02 11.53
N ALA A 962 20.31 -73.69 11.57
CA ALA A 962 20.77 -72.85 12.69
C ALA A 962 19.87 -72.84 13.95
N LEU A 963 18.69 -73.48 13.94
CA LEU A 963 17.65 -73.33 14.97
C LEU A 963 17.14 -74.64 15.59
N ASN A 964 18.04 -75.59 15.89
CA ASN A 964 17.67 -76.77 16.69
C ASN A 964 18.80 -77.29 17.61
N GLN A 965 19.20 -76.49 18.61
CA GLN A 965 19.91 -77.00 19.79
C GLN A 965 19.73 -76.07 21.01
N SER A 966 18.86 -76.46 21.95
CA SER A 966 18.85 -75.92 23.31
C SER A 966 18.90 -77.09 24.30
N GLY A 967 19.96 -77.13 25.12
CA GLY A 967 20.45 -78.40 25.69
C GLY A 967 21.32 -78.29 26.94
N THR A 968 20.94 -77.44 27.89
CA THR A 968 21.23 -77.63 29.33
C THR A 968 22.69 -77.52 29.83
N PHE A 969 23.04 -76.29 30.27
CA PHE A 969 23.91 -75.97 31.42
C PHE A 969 25.41 -76.42 31.51
N SER A 970 26.24 -75.36 31.54
CA SER A 970 27.19 -75.02 32.63
C SER A 970 28.70 -75.36 32.56
N SER A 971 29.47 -74.29 32.76
CA SER A 971 30.79 -74.19 33.42
C SER A 971 31.97 -75.05 32.94
N SER A 972 32.92 -74.39 32.26
CA SER A 972 34.27 -74.20 32.83
C SER A 972 35.01 -73.02 32.17
N SER A 973 35.87 -72.35 32.93
CA SER A 973 36.75 -71.26 32.51
C SER A 973 38.13 -71.75 32.04
N LEU A 974 38.79 -71.02 31.13
CA LEU A 974 40.18 -70.49 31.25
C LEU A 974 40.76 -70.03 29.88
N SER A 975 41.69 -69.05 29.90
CA SER A 975 42.87 -68.78 29.02
C SER A 975 42.79 -69.07 27.50
N ASP A 976 43.29 -68.23 26.57
CA ASP A 976 44.11 -66.98 26.61
C ASP A 976 43.84 -66.19 25.28
N SER A 977 43.97 -64.85 25.22
CA SER A 977 45.16 -64.05 24.82
C SER A 977 45.73 -64.38 23.42
N ASP A 978 46.20 -63.47 22.56
CA ASP A 978 46.21 -61.99 22.38
C ASP A 978 46.65 -61.77 20.89
N ASP A 979 46.59 -60.62 20.19
CA ASP A 979 46.09 -59.24 20.43
C ASP A 979 44.79 -59.02 19.57
N ASP A 980 44.35 -57.89 18.96
CA ASP A 980 44.81 -56.50 18.76
C ASP A 980 43.58 -55.54 18.54
N ASP A 981 43.81 -54.23 18.57
CA ASP A 981 42.85 -53.11 18.63
C ASP A 981 42.48 -52.44 17.25
N CYS A 982 41.56 -51.46 17.13
CA CYS A 982 40.24 -51.23 17.73
C CYS A 982 39.52 -50.03 17.05
N GLN A 983 38.19 -49.96 17.16
CA GLN A 983 37.39 -48.71 17.10
C GLN A 983 37.52 -47.96 18.47
N PRO A 984 37.01 -46.72 18.78
CA PRO A 984 35.70 -46.18 18.37
C PRO A 984 35.64 -44.63 18.17
N PRO A 985 34.76 -43.81 18.81
CA PRO A 985 33.59 -43.25 18.11
C PRO A 985 33.44 -41.72 18.29
N TYR A 986 32.28 -41.17 17.87
CA TYR A 986 31.74 -39.95 18.49
C TYR A 986 30.21 -39.98 18.64
N SER A 987 29.71 -39.24 19.62
CA SER A 987 28.28 -38.90 19.81
C SER A 987 28.18 -37.54 20.52
N PRO A 988 27.04 -36.81 20.42
CA PRO A 988 27.06 -35.33 20.45
C PRO A 988 26.59 -34.69 21.77
N ALA A 989 27.00 -33.42 22.00
CA ALA A 989 26.40 -32.55 23.03
C ALA A 989 26.57 -31.03 22.76
N SER A 990 25.45 -30.30 22.83
CA SER A 990 25.20 -28.96 23.41
C SER A 990 25.98 -27.67 23.05
N ASP A 991 25.17 -26.68 22.62
CA ASP A 991 25.01 -25.29 23.11
C ASP A 991 26.06 -24.15 22.95
N GLU A 992 25.60 -23.15 22.18
CA GLU A 992 25.50 -21.71 22.47
C GLU A 992 26.70 -20.79 22.83
N THR A 993 26.78 -19.72 22.03
CA THR A 993 27.05 -18.29 22.37
C THR A 993 28.47 -17.68 22.50
N GLN A 994 28.63 -16.63 21.66
CA GLN A 994 29.23 -15.29 21.94
C GLN A 994 30.75 -15.01 21.87
N LEU A 995 31.07 -14.18 20.86
CA LEU A 995 31.90 -12.95 20.89
C LEU A 995 33.44 -12.99 21.07
N LEU A 996 34.12 -12.64 19.96
CA LEU A 996 35.28 -11.71 19.78
C LEU A 996 35.83 -10.99 21.04
N PRO A 997 37.17 -10.69 21.13
CA PRO A 997 37.82 -9.82 20.12
C PRO A 997 39.37 -9.86 19.89
N ASN A 998 39.77 -9.14 18.82
CA ASN A 998 40.92 -8.21 18.70
C ASN A 998 42.36 -8.65 18.29
N MET A 999 42.87 -7.92 17.28
CA MET A 999 44.26 -7.40 17.08
C MET A 999 45.44 -8.38 16.80
N SER A 1000 46.52 -8.02 16.07
CA SER A 1000 46.73 -6.97 15.03
C SER A 1000 48.12 -7.06 14.35
N ARG A 1001 48.24 -6.56 13.10
CA ARG A 1001 49.47 -6.08 12.40
C ARG A 1001 50.53 -7.16 12.02
N SER A 1002 51.43 -6.97 11.03
CA SER A 1002 51.77 -5.76 10.23
C SER A 1002 52.20 -6.01 8.77
N ARG A 1003 51.99 -4.95 7.95
CA ARG A 1003 52.54 -4.57 6.62
C ARG A 1003 54.09 -4.41 6.57
N PRO A 1004 54.82 -4.19 5.43
CA PRO A 1004 54.52 -3.39 4.20
C PRO A 1004 54.59 -4.12 2.83
N MET A 1005 53.99 -3.66 1.71
CA MET A 1005 54.22 -2.45 0.83
C MET A 1005 55.58 -2.51 0.07
N ASP A 1006 55.74 -2.08 -1.20
CA ASP A 1006 55.04 -1.01 -1.94
C ASP A 1006 55.12 -1.07 -3.50
N LEU A 1007 54.45 -0.11 -4.18
CA LEU A 1007 54.64 0.47 -5.54
C LEU A 1007 54.25 -0.23 -6.89
N GLU A 1008 53.44 0.54 -7.66
CA GLU A 1008 53.37 0.87 -9.12
C GLU A 1008 54.11 0.07 -10.24
N GLY A 1009 53.55 0.00 -11.47
CA GLY A 1009 54.28 -0.67 -12.59
C GLY A 1009 53.86 -0.66 -14.09
N ASN A 1010 52.80 0.02 -14.57
CA ASN A 1010 52.62 0.45 -15.99
C ASN A 1010 52.38 -0.56 -17.18
N SER A 1011 51.76 -0.03 -18.26
CA SER A 1011 51.82 -0.40 -19.70
C SER A 1011 51.39 -1.79 -20.27
N LEU A 1012 50.30 -1.76 -21.06
CA LEU A 1012 50.01 -2.57 -22.28
C LEU A 1012 50.92 -2.08 -23.46
N PRO A 1013 50.92 -2.65 -24.72
CA PRO A 1013 49.90 -3.50 -25.37
C PRO A 1013 50.37 -4.54 -26.46
N VAL A 1014 49.40 -5.04 -27.26
CA VAL A 1014 49.51 -5.49 -28.68
C VAL A 1014 50.10 -6.90 -29.01
N SER A 1015 49.16 -7.87 -29.14
CA SER A 1015 48.76 -8.51 -30.43
C SER A 1015 49.33 -9.86 -30.92
N SER A 1016 48.47 -10.53 -31.72
CA SER A 1016 48.73 -11.45 -32.84
C SER A 1016 49.09 -12.94 -32.58
N ALA A 1017 48.04 -13.73 -32.38
CA ALA A 1017 47.66 -14.92 -33.18
C ALA A 1017 48.74 -15.77 -33.91
N SER A 1018 48.67 -17.10 -33.72
CA SER A 1018 48.27 -18.03 -34.80
C SER A 1018 48.06 -19.49 -34.33
N LEU A 1019 46.97 -20.08 -34.81
CA LEU A 1019 46.81 -21.53 -35.12
C LEU A 1019 47.19 -21.71 -36.62
N PRO A 1020 47.51 -22.91 -37.18
CA PRO A 1020 46.70 -24.14 -37.06
C PRO A 1020 47.38 -25.53 -37.27
N HIS A 1021 46.53 -26.56 -37.40
CA HIS A 1021 46.68 -27.90 -38.04
C HIS A 1021 47.39 -29.08 -37.32
N ASP A 1022 46.54 -30.03 -36.89
CA ASP A 1022 46.43 -31.43 -37.33
C ASP A 1022 47.66 -32.32 -37.59
N SER A 1023 47.60 -33.56 -37.07
CA SER A 1023 47.80 -34.77 -37.89
C SER A 1023 47.20 -36.03 -37.24
N GLU A 1024 46.96 -37.06 -38.05
CA GLU A 1024 46.10 -38.23 -37.73
C GLU A 1024 46.84 -39.49 -37.21
N ARG A 1025 46.07 -40.32 -36.47
CA ARG A 1025 46.10 -41.81 -36.42
C ARG A 1025 47.33 -42.58 -35.90
N ASN A 1026 47.02 -43.60 -35.09
CA ASN A 1026 47.26 -44.98 -35.53
C ASN A 1026 46.28 -46.01 -34.93
N ARG A 1027 46.14 -47.19 -35.58
CA ARG A 1027 45.27 -48.32 -35.19
C ARG A 1027 46.10 -49.57 -34.90
N LYS A 1028 45.63 -50.42 -33.96
CA LYS A 1028 45.71 -51.91 -33.90
C LYS A 1028 45.22 -52.38 -32.51
N VAL A 1029 44.66 -53.55 -32.23
CA VAL A 1029 44.01 -54.70 -32.91
C VAL A 1029 43.64 -55.67 -31.75
N LEU A 1030 42.60 -56.50 -31.87
CA LEU A 1030 42.08 -57.36 -30.79
C LEU A 1030 42.74 -58.77 -30.72
N PRO A 1031 42.83 -59.40 -29.52
CA PRO A 1031 42.95 -60.85 -29.32
C PRO A 1031 41.57 -61.55 -29.09
N PRO A 1032 41.48 -62.90 -29.12
CA PRO A 1032 40.21 -63.64 -29.24
C PRO A 1032 39.57 -64.16 -27.92
N LYS A 1033 38.32 -64.65 -28.03
CA LYS A 1033 37.47 -65.18 -26.93
C LYS A 1033 37.76 -66.63 -26.52
N PRO A 1034 37.48 -67.01 -25.24
CA PRO A 1034 37.09 -68.36 -24.82
C PRO A 1034 35.57 -68.62 -24.99
N ALA A 1035 35.09 -69.82 -24.64
CA ALA A 1035 33.74 -70.31 -24.97
C ALA A 1035 32.65 -70.11 -23.90
N LYS A 1036 31.38 -70.21 -24.34
CA LYS A 1036 30.13 -70.15 -23.55
C LYS A 1036 29.88 -71.42 -22.70
N PRO A 1037 29.37 -71.29 -21.46
CA PRO A 1037 28.42 -72.24 -20.84
C PRO A 1037 27.00 -72.07 -21.43
N ALA A 1038 26.09 -73.01 -21.13
CA ALA A 1038 24.76 -73.07 -21.74
C ALA A 1038 23.79 -71.97 -21.27
N GLU A 1039 22.82 -71.64 -22.13
CA GLU A 1039 21.76 -70.67 -21.88
C GLU A 1039 20.60 -71.30 -21.07
N ARG A 1040 20.14 -70.62 -20.01
CA ARG A 1040 18.71 -70.62 -19.66
C ARG A 1040 18.01 -69.60 -20.54
N LEU A 1041 16.77 -69.87 -20.93
CA LEU A 1041 15.94 -68.89 -21.66
C LEU A 1041 15.57 -67.76 -20.69
N GLY A 1042 15.85 -66.52 -21.10
CA GLY A 1042 15.37 -65.31 -20.43
C GLY A 1042 14.40 -64.57 -21.34
N VAL A 1043 13.37 -63.96 -20.76
CA VAL A 1043 12.42 -63.11 -21.47
C VAL A 1043 13.17 -61.94 -22.13
N SER A 1044 12.83 -61.63 -23.38
CA SER A 1044 13.51 -60.58 -24.14
C SER A 1044 13.13 -59.19 -23.64
N LYS A 1045 14.11 -58.37 -23.24
CA LYS A 1045 13.92 -56.91 -23.06
C LYS A 1045 13.33 -56.35 -24.37
N LEU A 1046 12.10 -55.84 -24.33
CA LEU A 1046 11.38 -55.30 -25.49
C LEU A 1046 12.11 -54.08 -26.07
N ASP A 1047 12.17 -53.98 -27.39
CA ASP A 1047 12.82 -52.85 -28.09
C ASP A 1047 11.96 -51.58 -27.99
N PRO A 1048 12.43 -50.48 -27.36
CA PRO A 1048 11.66 -49.24 -27.21
C PRO A 1048 11.31 -48.52 -28.53
N LYS A 1049 11.72 -49.03 -29.70
CA LYS A 1049 11.62 -48.34 -31.00
C LYS A 1049 10.43 -48.74 -31.88
N LEU A 1050 9.39 -49.35 -31.32
CA LEU A 1050 8.17 -49.75 -32.04
C LEU A 1050 7.01 -48.72 -32.02
N ILE A 1051 7.28 -47.45 -31.68
CA ILE A 1051 6.31 -46.33 -31.86
C ILE A 1051 6.76 -45.34 -32.96
N GLU A 1052 7.35 -45.81 -34.07
CA GLU A 1052 7.61 -44.93 -35.22
C GLU A 1052 7.55 -45.62 -36.61
N LYS A 1053 6.35 -46.11 -37.03
CA LYS A 1053 5.96 -46.27 -38.45
C LYS A 1053 4.45 -46.50 -38.68
N GLY A 1054 3.66 -45.45 -38.46
CA GLY A 1054 2.23 -45.40 -38.81
C GLY A 1054 1.90 -44.79 -40.19
N GLN A 1055 2.84 -44.77 -41.14
CA GLN A 1055 2.58 -44.20 -42.47
C GLN A 1055 1.89 -45.21 -43.40
N CYS A 1056 0.62 -44.96 -43.73
CA CYS A 1056 -0.07 -45.60 -44.85
C CYS A 1056 -0.61 -44.53 -45.82
N HIS A 1057 -0.54 -44.80 -47.13
CA HIS A 1057 -0.73 -43.77 -48.15
C HIS A 1057 -2.19 -43.45 -48.47
N GLY A 1058 -2.59 -42.19 -48.28
CA GLY A 1058 -3.66 -41.55 -49.05
C GLY A 1058 -3.08 -40.83 -50.29
N PRO A 1059 -3.80 -40.76 -51.44
CA PRO A 1059 -3.24 -40.25 -52.68
C PRO A 1059 -3.12 -38.72 -52.74
N ARG A 1060 -2.09 -38.23 -53.44
CA ARG A 1060 -1.97 -36.83 -53.86
C ARG A 1060 -3.16 -36.42 -54.76
N GLN A 1061 -3.80 -35.31 -54.44
CA GLN A 1061 -4.28 -34.36 -55.46
C GLN A 1061 -3.94 -32.91 -55.06
N THR A 1062 -3.74 -32.06 -56.06
CA THR A 1062 -3.18 -30.71 -55.93
C THR A 1062 -4.25 -29.63 -55.89
N VAL A 1063 -4.06 -28.63 -55.02
CA VAL A 1063 -4.89 -27.42 -54.98
C VAL A 1063 -4.37 -26.39 -55.98
N THR A 1064 -5.23 -25.92 -56.90
CA THR A 1064 -5.24 -24.52 -57.38
C THR A 1064 -6.53 -24.12 -58.12
N ALA A 1065 -7.14 -23.03 -57.62
CA ALA A 1065 -7.87 -21.97 -58.34
C ALA A 1065 -9.28 -22.19 -58.96
N ALA A 1066 -10.12 -21.17 -58.70
CA ALA A 1066 -11.30 -20.69 -59.47
C ALA A 1066 -12.57 -21.58 -59.50
N ALA A 1067 -13.80 -21.03 -59.52
CA ALA A 1067 -14.31 -19.69 -59.19
C ALA A 1067 -15.86 -19.75 -59.00
N GLU A 1068 -16.52 -18.59 -58.93
CA GLU A 1068 -17.97 -18.36 -58.81
C GLU A 1068 -18.61 -18.62 -57.43
N SER A 1069 -19.69 -17.93 -57.03
CA SER A 1069 -19.92 -16.46 -56.91
C SER A 1069 -21.34 -16.25 -56.38
N MET A 1070 -21.54 -15.37 -55.39
CA MET A 1070 -22.81 -14.65 -55.22
C MET A 1070 -22.59 -13.23 -54.69
N LEU A 1071 -23.54 -12.38 -55.08
CA LEU A 1071 -23.59 -10.91 -55.02
C LEU A 1071 -23.94 -10.41 -53.59
N PRO A 1072 -23.63 -9.14 -53.20
CA PRO A 1072 -24.21 -7.97 -53.87
C PRO A 1072 -23.30 -6.74 -54.12
N SER A 1073 -23.56 -6.09 -55.26
CA SER A 1073 -23.41 -4.65 -55.48
C SER A 1073 -24.41 -3.85 -54.62
N GLY A 1074 -24.21 -2.58 -54.26
CA GLY A 1074 -23.19 -1.62 -54.69
C GLY A 1074 -23.85 -0.27 -55.05
N GLY A 1075 -23.33 0.84 -54.51
CA GLY A 1075 -23.86 2.20 -54.71
C GLY A 1075 -23.12 3.22 -53.84
N TRP A 1076 -22.96 4.46 -54.32
CA TRP A 1076 -22.14 5.52 -53.70
C TRP A 1076 -22.91 6.85 -53.69
N ASP A 1077 -22.90 7.53 -52.52
CA ASP A 1077 -22.98 9.00 -52.32
C ASP A 1077 -24.19 9.79 -52.92
N PRO A 1078 -24.38 11.11 -52.64
CA PRO A 1078 -23.77 11.95 -51.60
C PRO A 1078 -24.76 12.79 -50.75
N GLN A 1079 -24.24 13.35 -49.64
CA GLN A 1079 -24.60 14.62 -48.98
C GLN A 1079 -26.07 15.05 -48.70
N SER A 1080 -26.26 15.47 -47.44
CA SER A 1080 -26.95 16.71 -46.96
C SER A 1080 -28.29 16.62 -46.19
N LEU A 1081 -28.32 17.43 -45.12
CA LEU A 1081 -29.45 18.13 -44.47
C LEU A 1081 -30.53 17.37 -43.65
N ALA A 1082 -30.76 17.96 -42.47
CA ALA A 1082 -32.05 18.14 -41.77
C ALA A 1082 -32.68 16.97 -40.97
N GLU A 1083 -32.56 17.05 -39.64
CA GLU A 1083 -33.69 16.94 -38.70
C GLU A 1083 -34.83 17.93 -39.11
N PRO A 1084 -36.13 17.70 -38.78
CA PRO A 1084 -36.59 17.11 -37.52
C PRO A 1084 -37.86 16.23 -37.53
N GLN A 1085 -38.02 15.42 -36.46
CA GLN A 1085 -39.20 15.48 -35.56
C GLN A 1085 -38.96 14.73 -34.24
#